data_AF-A0A6C0B8V9-F1
#
_entry.id   AF-A0A6C0B8V9-F1
#
_cell.length_a   1.000
_cell.length_b   1.000
_cell.length_c   1.000
_cell.angle_alpha   90.00
_cell.angle_beta   90.00
_cell.angle_gamma   90.00
#
_symmetry.space_group_name_H-M   'P 1'
#
loop_
_entity.id
_entity.type
_entity.pdbx_description
1 polymer ?
#
loop_
_entity_poly.entity_id
_entity_poly.type
_entity_poly.pdbx_seq_one_letter_code
_entity_poly.pdbx_strand_id
1 'polypeptide(L)'
;MTQYLFSKPNLDPYRTDVKIRTSLQGVELLNLEEFKAVFRIPLRRSGRQTKETAAAGEAAAIEAEELSLSAAIKQLTENVCQNKINEAYLGQSFLNAYNLGGLSKYPEPGEVEKEVAVEGLTLPELSFEDQKQQQLRNNGMLSQLEEASQASQSQSEEESQREEDIQLQTQRENKLKRVTKEIEAEEEEARDKPITFDLLIAFAPGFRDGIAEANTKSIDDRTALLLEKVVGFIIVQLGECTILPNAYAVNLICTRTLELDDGTSTTIKGALLMGAYLFCIKKLVSHGVQQVGILELADGYKNFAGFSSYTKMMFDKDIALCVEGCFYDNTNLAMSVNLQGLSEQEIIDLATGKLKRLPGPFDDTGMYGLVPTNLNQNKLQKIMAVYANLMYKFQVADFQFRNGDERFMNQLLEAPWSILPKNQLEIVNVLYSRYSKVLSPALFPFLIRKLQSYIQTLILTFRRMQDPLGIQTRSDALARKNDMNDFETPAGVASRSDGFGDTSSHVLRSTAAEQLRQEAELERLRQQQEVERLRREQEEVERLRQQQEEERLRQQQEEERLRQQQEEERLRQEADMRLQKFKRKSETVLEKESHKGGGKTNRRKKTKTRKTMKRRKTIKRKKTIKRRKTMKRRKTIKKRNKSKEAKKL
;
A
#
# COMPACT_ATOMS: atom_id res chain seq x y z
N MET A 1 12.19 -13.73 -31.00
CA MET A 1 12.77 -12.37 -30.84
C MET A 1 11.87 -11.63 -29.87
N THR A 2 12.33 -11.35 -28.65
CA THR A 2 11.64 -10.47 -27.71
C THR A 2 11.77 -9.04 -28.22
N GLN A 3 10.68 -8.49 -28.75
CA GLN A 3 10.67 -7.12 -29.26
C GLN A 3 10.25 -6.19 -28.12
N TYR A 4 11.17 -5.36 -27.68
CA TYR A 4 10.91 -4.33 -26.67
C TYR A 4 9.89 -3.31 -27.21
N LEU A 5 8.84 -3.04 -26.43
CA LEU A 5 7.80 -2.07 -26.75
C LEU A 5 8.39 -0.71 -27.10
N PHE A 6 9.25 -0.19 -26.21
CA PHE A 6 9.93 1.10 -26.29
C PHE A 6 11.23 1.06 -27.09
N SER A 7 11.40 0.07 -27.97
CA SER A 7 12.51 0.04 -28.90
C SER A 7 12.59 1.37 -29.69
N LYS A 8 13.82 1.77 -30.04
CA LYS A 8 14.07 3.04 -30.71
C LYS A 8 13.20 3.26 -31.97
N PRO A 9 12.99 2.27 -32.87
CA PRO A 9 12.11 2.42 -34.04
C PRO A 9 10.64 2.74 -33.69
N ASN A 10 10.15 2.24 -32.55
CA ASN A 10 8.77 2.46 -32.10
C ASN A 10 8.63 3.80 -31.37
N LEU A 11 9.60 4.15 -30.54
CA LEU A 11 9.56 5.31 -29.66
C LEU A 11 9.97 6.63 -30.35
N ASP A 12 10.95 6.60 -31.26
CA ASP A 12 11.47 7.79 -31.94
C ASP A 12 10.38 8.61 -32.65
N PRO A 13 9.47 8.01 -33.44
CA PRO A 13 8.38 8.77 -34.07
C PRO A 13 7.50 9.53 -33.06
N TYR A 14 7.26 8.95 -31.88
CA TYR A 14 6.49 9.60 -30.82
C TYR A 14 7.25 10.76 -30.17
N ARG A 15 8.48 10.52 -29.69
CA ARG A 15 9.24 11.55 -28.94
C ARG A 15 9.79 12.67 -29.84
N THR A 16 9.87 12.45 -31.15
CA THR A 16 10.29 13.46 -32.12
C THR A 16 9.13 14.29 -32.68
N ASP A 17 7.87 13.86 -32.49
CA ASP A 17 6.70 14.62 -32.88
C ASP A 17 6.71 16.03 -32.25
N VAL A 18 6.36 17.04 -33.05
CA VAL A 18 6.45 18.45 -32.64
C VAL A 18 5.54 18.77 -31.45
N LYS A 19 4.33 18.19 -31.41
CA LYS A 19 3.38 18.40 -30.31
C LYS A 19 3.88 17.74 -29.03
N ILE A 20 4.47 16.54 -29.13
CA ILE A 20 5.08 15.83 -28.01
C ILE A 20 6.31 16.58 -27.48
N ARG A 21 7.26 16.96 -28.34
CA ARG A 21 8.46 17.72 -27.92
C ARG A 21 8.12 19.02 -27.20
N THR A 22 7.13 19.75 -27.70
CA THR A 22 6.63 20.97 -27.07
C THR A 22 6.03 20.68 -25.69
N SER A 23 5.29 19.58 -25.56
CA SER A 23 4.65 19.17 -24.30
C SER A 23 5.62 18.60 -23.27
N LEU A 24 6.74 18.03 -23.72
CA LEU A 24 7.81 17.51 -22.85
C LEU A 24 8.65 18.64 -22.22
N GLN A 25 8.63 19.86 -22.76
CA GLN A 25 9.35 21.02 -22.19
C GLN A 25 10.84 20.73 -21.94
N GLY A 26 11.48 19.99 -22.84
CA GLY A 26 12.89 19.61 -22.74
C GLY A 26 13.17 18.34 -21.92
N VAL A 27 12.14 17.72 -21.32
CA VAL A 27 12.26 16.38 -20.72
C VAL A 27 12.63 15.37 -21.80
N GLU A 28 13.63 14.55 -21.54
CA GLU A 28 14.08 13.50 -22.45
C GLU A 28 13.48 12.15 -22.05
N LEU A 29 12.86 11.46 -23.00
CA LEU A 29 12.36 10.09 -22.82
C LEU A 29 13.41 9.10 -23.31
N LEU A 30 13.90 8.23 -22.43
CA LEU A 30 14.88 7.18 -22.73
C LEU A 30 14.25 5.81 -22.58
N ASN A 31 14.48 4.92 -23.55
CA ASN A 31 14.16 3.51 -23.38
C ASN A 31 15.20 2.80 -22.51
N LEU A 32 14.96 1.51 -22.20
CA LEU A 32 15.84 0.71 -21.34
C LEU A 32 17.30 0.69 -21.81
N GLU A 33 17.55 0.53 -23.11
CA GLU A 33 18.91 0.46 -23.66
C GLU A 33 19.64 1.82 -23.59
N GLU A 34 18.93 2.91 -23.86
CA GLU A 34 19.46 4.27 -23.70
C GLU A 34 19.70 4.60 -22.23
N PHE A 35 18.83 4.14 -21.32
CA PHE A 35 19.01 4.27 -19.89
C PHE A 35 20.24 3.50 -19.41
N LYS A 36 20.41 2.22 -19.80
CA LYS A 36 21.63 1.45 -19.51
C LYS A 36 22.88 2.19 -19.96
N ALA A 37 22.85 2.77 -21.17
CA ALA A 37 23.96 3.56 -21.69
C ALA A 37 24.31 4.79 -20.83
N VAL A 38 23.34 5.40 -20.13
CA VAL A 38 23.59 6.51 -19.19
C VAL A 38 24.36 6.04 -17.94
N PHE A 39 24.20 4.78 -17.53
CA PHE A 39 24.86 4.20 -16.34
C PHE A 39 26.16 3.47 -16.65
N ARG A 40 26.42 3.09 -17.91
CA ARG A 40 27.69 2.50 -18.31
C ARG A 40 28.86 3.39 -17.85
N ILE A 41 29.71 2.83 -16.99
CA ILE A 41 30.95 3.47 -16.58
C ILE A 41 31.91 3.32 -17.75
N PRO A 42 32.43 4.41 -18.33
CA PRO A 42 33.51 4.27 -19.28
C PRO A 42 34.67 3.61 -18.54
N LEU A 43 34.95 2.35 -18.87
CA LEU A 43 36.10 1.63 -18.34
C LEU A 43 37.32 2.49 -18.63
N ARG A 44 37.88 3.12 -17.57
CA ARG A 44 39.16 3.81 -17.69
C ARG A 44 40.11 2.76 -18.23
N ARG A 45 40.66 2.99 -19.45
CA ARG A 45 41.67 2.12 -20.06
C ARG A 45 42.82 1.98 -19.08
N SER A 46 42.77 0.99 -18.21
CA SER A 46 43.88 0.63 -17.34
C SER A 46 44.95 0.12 -18.28
N GLY A 47 46.12 0.77 -18.25
CA GLY A 47 47.20 0.47 -19.17
C GLY A 47 47.49 -1.02 -19.26
N ARG A 48 47.45 -1.55 -20.49
CA ARG A 48 48.03 -2.83 -20.91
C ARG A 48 47.60 -4.06 -20.09
N GLN A 49 46.30 -4.40 -20.13
CA GLN A 49 45.85 -5.74 -19.75
C GLN A 49 46.12 -6.74 -20.89
N THR A 50 46.56 -7.95 -20.52
CA THR A 50 46.80 -9.09 -21.40
C THR A 50 45.48 -9.65 -21.98
N LYS A 51 45.51 -10.28 -23.17
CA LYS A 51 44.30 -10.78 -23.85
C LYS A 51 43.44 -11.74 -23.01
N GLU A 52 44.04 -12.54 -22.13
CA GLU A 52 43.30 -13.51 -21.29
C GLU A 52 42.54 -12.84 -20.13
N THR A 53 43.07 -11.76 -19.57
CA THR A 53 42.37 -10.97 -18.53
C THR A 53 41.18 -10.17 -19.09
N ALA A 54 41.06 -10.04 -20.42
CA ALA A 54 39.99 -9.28 -21.06
C ALA A 54 38.63 -10.00 -20.99
N ALA A 55 38.60 -11.32 -21.22
CA ALA A 55 37.34 -12.09 -21.21
C ALA A 55 36.73 -12.22 -19.80
N ALA A 56 37.57 -12.50 -18.80
CA ALA A 56 37.13 -12.51 -17.40
C ALA A 56 36.71 -11.11 -16.93
N GLY A 57 37.37 -10.06 -17.42
CA GLY A 57 37.00 -8.67 -17.15
C GLY A 57 35.67 -8.27 -17.78
N GLU A 58 35.34 -8.80 -18.96
CA GLU A 58 34.07 -8.53 -19.65
C GLU A 58 32.88 -9.16 -18.93
N ALA A 59 32.99 -10.43 -18.51
CA ALA A 59 31.94 -11.10 -17.72
C ALA A 59 31.67 -10.38 -16.38
N ALA A 60 32.73 -10.04 -15.64
CA ALA A 60 32.60 -9.30 -14.38
C ALA A 60 32.03 -7.88 -14.59
N ALA A 61 32.31 -7.24 -15.73
CA ALA A 61 31.73 -5.94 -16.08
C ALA A 61 30.24 -6.03 -16.38
N ILE A 62 29.80 -7.10 -17.06
CA ILE A 62 28.37 -7.36 -17.33
C ILE A 62 27.63 -7.61 -16.01
N GLU A 63 28.16 -8.47 -15.14
CA GLU A 63 27.56 -8.77 -13.83
C GLU A 63 27.46 -7.50 -12.95
N ALA A 64 28.51 -6.66 -12.93
CA ALA A 64 28.48 -5.39 -12.21
C ALA A 64 27.49 -4.38 -12.83
N GLU A 65 27.31 -4.38 -14.16
CA GLU A 65 26.31 -3.55 -14.86
C GLU A 65 24.89 -3.97 -14.48
N GLU A 66 24.61 -5.28 -14.41
CA GLU A 66 23.30 -5.82 -14.00
C GLU A 66 22.97 -5.52 -12.53
N LEU A 67 23.93 -5.74 -11.62
CA LEU A 67 23.79 -5.39 -10.20
C LEU A 67 23.55 -3.89 -9.99
N SER A 68 24.27 -3.05 -10.75
CA SER A 68 24.10 -1.59 -10.71
C SER A 68 22.74 -1.17 -11.26
N LEU A 69 22.28 -1.78 -12.36
CA LEU A 69 20.99 -1.48 -12.97
C LEU A 69 19.84 -1.89 -12.04
N SER A 70 19.93 -3.05 -11.41
CA SER A 70 18.99 -3.52 -10.40
C SER A 70 18.87 -2.55 -9.23
N ALA A 71 20.01 -2.18 -8.63
CA ALA A 71 20.05 -1.20 -7.55
C ALA A 71 19.49 0.15 -7.99
N ALA A 72 19.80 0.57 -9.23
CA ALA A 72 19.31 1.81 -9.79
C ALA A 72 17.79 1.80 -9.99
N ILE A 73 17.20 0.69 -10.46
CA ILE A 73 15.75 0.59 -10.62
C ILE A 73 15.05 0.55 -9.27
N LYS A 74 15.60 -0.16 -8.28
CA LYS A 74 15.07 -0.12 -6.91
C LYS A 74 15.06 1.32 -6.37
N GLN A 75 16.20 2.00 -6.43
CA GLN A 75 16.31 3.41 -6.03
C GLN A 75 15.40 4.33 -6.86
N LEU A 76 15.20 4.05 -8.15
CA LEU A 76 14.31 4.80 -9.02
C LEU A 76 12.88 4.77 -8.49
N THR A 77 12.38 3.58 -8.12
CA THR A 77 11.02 3.43 -7.57
C THR A 77 10.87 4.16 -6.24
N GLU A 78 11.84 4.03 -5.33
CA GLU A 78 11.86 4.72 -4.03
C GLU A 78 11.87 6.24 -4.20
N ASN A 79 12.72 6.75 -5.10
CA ASN A 79 12.94 8.19 -5.30
C ASN A 79 11.80 8.91 -6.03
N VAL A 80 11.14 8.24 -6.97
CA VAL A 80 10.11 8.86 -7.82
C VAL A 80 8.71 8.61 -7.27
N CYS A 81 8.41 7.43 -6.72
CA CYS A 81 7.07 7.09 -6.26
C CYS A 81 6.78 7.57 -4.81
N GLN A 82 7.73 8.23 -4.13
CA GLN A 82 7.63 8.83 -2.79
C GLN A 82 6.72 8.05 -1.81
N ASN A 83 7.26 7.01 -1.16
CA ASN A 83 6.70 6.36 0.05
C ASN A 83 5.26 5.81 -0.02
N LYS A 84 4.72 5.46 -1.19
CA LYS A 84 3.31 5.03 -1.31
C LYS A 84 3.05 3.70 -1.99
N ILE A 85 4.08 3.05 -2.50
CA ILE A 85 3.92 1.69 -3.01
C ILE A 85 4.31 0.77 -1.87
N ASN A 86 3.39 -0.12 -1.49
CA ASN A 86 3.67 -1.18 -0.54
C ASN A 86 4.95 -1.88 -1.02
N GLU A 87 6.02 -1.92 -0.22
CA GLU A 87 7.29 -2.55 -0.60
C GLU A 87 7.08 -4.00 -1.10
N ALA A 88 6.04 -4.67 -0.58
CA ALA A 88 5.59 -5.98 -1.02
C ALA A 88 5.23 -6.06 -2.53
N TYR A 89 4.58 -5.02 -3.09
CA TYR A 89 4.09 -5.05 -4.47
C TYR A 89 5.21 -4.88 -5.50
N LEU A 90 6.19 -4.02 -5.19
CA LEU A 90 7.33 -3.78 -6.06
C LEU A 90 8.44 -4.82 -5.88
N GLY A 91 8.67 -5.28 -4.66
CA GLY A 91 9.77 -6.18 -4.33
C GLY A 91 9.67 -7.51 -5.08
N GLN A 92 8.54 -8.21 -4.98
CA GLN A 92 8.48 -9.61 -5.41
C GLN A 92 8.35 -9.76 -6.92
N SER A 93 7.38 -9.09 -7.55
CA SER A 93 7.17 -9.22 -9.01
C SER A 93 8.35 -8.66 -9.80
N PHE A 94 8.98 -7.58 -9.34
CA PHE A 94 10.10 -6.95 -10.04
C PHE A 94 11.44 -7.65 -9.81
N LEU A 95 11.74 -8.12 -8.58
CA LEU A 95 12.97 -8.90 -8.34
C LEU A 95 12.94 -10.25 -9.05
N ASN A 96 11.77 -10.89 -9.12
CA ASN A 96 11.60 -12.15 -9.85
C ASN A 96 11.75 -11.93 -11.36
N ALA A 97 11.19 -10.84 -11.89
CA ALA A 97 11.29 -10.48 -13.30
C ALA A 97 12.71 -10.27 -13.81
N TYR A 98 13.65 -9.80 -12.97
CA TYR A 98 15.03 -9.54 -13.38
C TYR A 98 16.03 -10.57 -12.83
N ASN A 99 15.56 -11.74 -12.37
CA ASN A 99 16.39 -12.77 -11.73
C ASN A 99 17.24 -12.25 -10.55
N LEU A 100 16.78 -11.21 -9.86
CA LEU A 100 17.51 -10.56 -8.76
C LEU A 100 17.31 -11.27 -7.41
N GLY A 101 16.33 -12.17 -7.32
CA GLY A 101 16.04 -12.95 -6.11
C GLY A 101 17.12 -13.98 -5.72
N GLY A 102 17.97 -14.39 -6.67
CA GLY A 102 19.02 -15.40 -6.43
C GLY A 102 20.17 -14.96 -5.52
N LEU A 103 20.32 -13.65 -5.26
CA LEU A 103 21.46 -13.08 -4.53
C LEU A 103 21.22 -12.91 -3.01
N SER A 104 20.01 -13.20 -2.52
CA SER A 104 19.64 -13.02 -1.10
C SER A 104 19.75 -14.29 -0.24
N LYS A 105 20.52 -15.31 -0.65
CA LYS A 105 20.77 -16.52 0.16
C LYS A 105 22.10 -16.44 0.93
N TYR A 106 22.20 -15.51 1.88
CA TYR A 106 23.09 -15.67 3.02
C TYR A 106 22.25 -15.62 4.29
N PRO A 107 22.10 -16.74 5.04
CA PRO A 107 21.46 -16.68 6.34
C PRO A 107 22.34 -15.83 7.27
N GLU A 108 21.74 -14.86 7.96
CA GLU A 108 22.40 -14.22 9.08
C GLU A 108 22.75 -15.28 10.13
N PRO A 109 23.97 -15.26 10.71
CA PRO A 109 24.38 -16.26 11.68
C PRO A 109 23.65 -16.01 13.01
N GLY A 110 22.53 -16.71 13.20
CA GLY A 110 21.87 -16.86 14.50
C GLY A 110 22.63 -17.83 15.39
N GLU A 111 22.90 -17.40 16.62
CA GLU A 111 23.67 -18.09 17.65
C GLU A 111 23.02 -19.43 18.06
N VAL A 112 23.82 -20.50 18.07
CA VAL A 112 23.43 -21.81 18.62
C VAL A 112 23.71 -21.80 20.13
N GLU A 113 22.67 -21.77 20.95
CA GLU A 113 22.77 -22.08 22.37
C GLU A 113 23.11 -23.56 22.55
N LYS A 114 24.19 -23.84 23.28
CA LYS A 114 24.59 -25.18 23.71
C LYS A 114 24.06 -25.43 25.11
N GLU A 115 23.14 -26.38 25.25
CA GLU A 115 22.83 -27.00 26.54
C GLU A 115 24.00 -27.89 27.00
N VAL A 116 24.36 -27.73 28.26
CA VAL A 116 25.44 -28.43 28.95
C VAL A 116 24.84 -29.60 29.72
N ALA A 117 25.34 -30.80 29.44
CA ALA A 117 25.12 -32.00 30.25
C ALA A 117 25.88 -31.91 31.59
N VAL A 118 25.25 -32.34 32.67
CA VAL A 118 25.94 -32.64 33.95
C VAL A 118 25.48 -34.00 34.45
N GLU A 119 26.44 -34.93 34.50
CA GLU A 119 26.37 -36.23 35.16
C GLU A 119 26.94 -36.16 36.59
N GLY A 120 26.33 -36.95 37.48
CA GLY A 120 27.06 -37.75 38.49
C GLY A 120 27.17 -37.21 39.91
N LEU A 121 26.53 -37.88 40.88
CA LEU A 121 27.19 -38.78 41.86
C LEU A 121 26.31 -39.09 43.10
N THR A 122 26.67 -40.20 43.74
CA THR A 122 25.89 -41.17 44.55
C THR A 122 26.11 -41.13 46.08
N LEU A 123 25.08 -41.59 46.83
CA LEU A 123 25.04 -42.40 48.09
C LEU A 123 25.52 -41.78 49.44
N PRO A 124 25.23 -42.39 50.64
CA PRO A 124 24.01 -43.07 51.14
C PRO A 124 23.66 -42.81 52.64
N GLU A 125 22.63 -43.50 53.15
CA GLU A 125 22.58 -44.28 54.42
C GLU A 125 21.62 -43.90 55.58
N LEU A 126 21.02 -44.98 56.15
CA LEU A 126 20.35 -45.18 57.45
C LEU A 126 18.88 -44.70 57.63
N SER A 127 17.95 -45.40 58.29
CA SER A 127 17.85 -46.76 58.85
C SER A 127 16.45 -46.98 59.48
N PHE A 128 16.15 -48.25 59.78
CA PHE A 128 15.28 -48.77 60.86
C PHE A 128 13.75 -48.90 60.65
N GLU A 129 13.37 -50.19 60.52
CA GLU A 129 12.27 -50.91 61.17
C GLU A 129 10.82 -50.80 60.67
N ASP A 130 10.47 -51.78 59.84
CA ASP A 130 9.58 -52.90 60.19
C ASP A 130 8.57 -52.68 61.32
N GLN A 131 7.34 -52.30 60.95
CA GLN A 131 6.15 -52.66 61.73
C GLN A 131 4.82 -52.54 60.95
N LYS A 132 4.72 -53.13 59.75
CA LYS A 132 3.39 -53.36 59.14
C LYS A 132 3.36 -54.44 58.05
N GLN A 133 4.21 -55.46 58.13
CA GLN A 133 4.43 -56.39 57.02
C GLN A 133 3.74 -57.77 57.11
N GLN A 134 2.64 -57.90 57.87
CA GLN A 134 1.97 -59.22 57.97
C GLN A 134 0.44 -59.24 57.88
N GLN A 135 -0.20 -58.12 57.49
CA GLN A 135 -1.61 -58.09 57.09
C GLN A 135 -1.86 -57.67 55.63
N LEU A 136 -0.82 -57.27 54.88
CA LEU A 136 -0.95 -56.86 53.47
C LEU A 136 -0.68 -57.98 52.46
N ARG A 137 -0.27 -59.19 52.90
CA ARG A 137 0.11 -60.28 51.96
C ARG A 137 -1.05 -60.97 51.24
N ASN A 138 -2.31 -60.78 51.66
CA ASN A 138 -3.46 -61.36 50.95
C ASN A 138 -4.32 -60.34 50.17
N ASN A 139 -4.10 -59.03 50.34
CA ASN A 139 -4.69 -57.99 49.47
C ASN A 139 -3.68 -57.39 48.48
N GLY A 140 -2.36 -57.54 48.72
CA GLY A 140 -1.32 -57.02 47.83
C GLY A 140 -1.14 -57.81 46.53
N MET A 141 -1.55 -59.08 46.47
CA MET A 141 -1.40 -59.87 45.24
C MET A 141 -2.47 -59.53 44.20
N LEU A 142 -3.69 -59.16 44.62
CA LEU A 142 -4.74 -58.68 43.70
C LEU A 142 -4.45 -57.25 43.22
N SER A 143 -4.02 -56.36 44.12
CA SER A 143 -3.67 -54.97 43.79
C SER A 143 -2.42 -54.88 42.90
N GLN A 144 -1.42 -55.74 43.08
CA GLN A 144 -0.26 -55.78 42.17
C GLN A 144 -0.59 -56.38 40.80
N LEU A 145 -1.55 -57.30 40.71
CA LEU A 145 -2.02 -57.82 39.43
C LEU A 145 -2.92 -56.81 38.70
N GLU A 146 -3.76 -56.05 39.41
CA GLU A 146 -4.55 -54.96 38.83
C GLU A 146 -3.67 -53.77 38.40
N GLU A 147 -2.68 -53.37 39.20
CA GLU A 147 -1.72 -52.32 38.83
C GLU A 147 -0.82 -52.74 37.66
N ALA A 148 -0.37 -53.99 37.60
CA ALA A 148 0.39 -54.50 36.46
C ALA A 148 -0.47 -54.60 35.18
N SER A 149 -1.75 -54.96 35.31
CA SER A 149 -2.69 -54.99 34.19
C SER A 149 -3.05 -53.58 33.69
N GLN A 150 -3.22 -52.61 34.60
CA GLN A 150 -3.49 -51.21 34.25
C GLN A 150 -2.25 -50.53 33.65
N ALA A 151 -1.05 -50.79 34.19
CA ALA A 151 0.20 -50.30 33.63
C ALA A 151 0.49 -50.88 32.24
N SER A 152 0.14 -52.15 31.99
CA SER A 152 0.27 -52.76 30.67
C SER A 152 -0.75 -52.21 29.66
N GLN A 153 -1.95 -51.83 30.09
CA GLN A 153 -2.94 -51.19 29.22
C GLN A 153 -2.54 -49.75 28.89
N SER A 154 -2.10 -48.96 29.88
CA SER A 154 -1.67 -47.58 29.67
C SER A 154 -0.41 -47.48 28.79
N GLN A 155 0.51 -48.43 28.90
CA GLN A 155 1.67 -48.49 27.99
C GLN A 155 1.26 -48.77 26.54
N SER A 156 0.27 -49.63 26.31
CA SER A 156 -0.20 -49.92 24.94
C SER A 156 -0.97 -48.75 24.32
N GLU A 157 -1.73 -47.99 25.13
CA GLU A 157 -2.44 -46.80 24.67
C GLU A 157 -1.48 -45.64 24.37
N GLU A 158 -0.46 -45.42 25.21
CA GLU A 158 0.59 -44.43 24.93
C GLU A 158 1.40 -44.79 23.68
N GLU A 159 1.71 -46.06 23.46
CA GLU A 159 2.42 -46.52 22.27
C GLU A 159 1.57 -46.35 21.01
N SER A 160 0.27 -46.68 21.08
CA SER A 160 -0.67 -46.44 19.98
C SER A 160 -0.84 -44.95 19.66
N GLN A 161 -0.92 -44.08 20.66
CA GLN A 161 -1.01 -42.63 20.45
C GLN A 161 0.27 -42.06 19.84
N ARG A 162 1.44 -42.53 20.29
CA ARG A 162 2.72 -42.14 19.69
C ARG A 162 2.84 -42.57 18.24
N GLU A 163 2.38 -43.78 17.90
CA GLU A 163 2.36 -44.24 16.51
C GLU A 163 1.44 -43.38 15.63
N GLU A 164 0.26 -43.00 16.13
CA GLU A 164 -0.67 -42.12 15.41
C GLU A 164 -0.09 -40.71 15.19
N ASP A 165 0.56 -40.14 16.21
CA ASP A 165 1.24 -38.84 16.11
C ASP A 165 2.41 -38.89 15.11
N ILE A 166 3.21 -39.96 15.13
CA ILE A 166 4.30 -40.17 14.16
C ILE A 166 3.74 -40.29 12.74
N GLN A 167 2.62 -41.00 12.55
CA GLN A 167 1.96 -41.09 11.25
C GLN A 167 1.44 -39.74 10.77
N LEU A 168 0.79 -38.96 11.65
CA LEU A 168 0.28 -37.64 11.33
C LEU A 168 1.40 -36.66 10.98
N GLN A 169 2.51 -36.69 11.72
CA GLN A 169 3.68 -35.87 11.44
C GLN A 169 4.32 -36.25 10.10
N THR A 170 4.45 -37.54 9.81
CA THR A 170 4.96 -38.05 8.52
C THR A 170 4.07 -37.62 7.35
N GLN A 171 2.74 -37.64 7.53
CA GLN A 171 1.81 -37.15 6.52
C GLN A 171 1.95 -35.63 6.27
N ARG A 172 2.14 -34.84 7.32
CA ARG A 172 2.38 -33.39 7.21
C ARG A 172 3.69 -33.08 6.49
N GLU A 173 4.77 -33.78 6.84
CA GLU A 173 6.07 -33.61 6.17
C GLU A 173 6.01 -34.01 4.69
N ASN A 174 5.33 -35.10 4.36
CA ASN A 174 5.16 -35.52 2.96
C ASN A 174 4.30 -34.52 2.17
N LYS A 175 3.26 -33.95 2.78
CA LYS A 175 2.46 -32.89 2.17
C LYS A 175 3.31 -31.64 1.92
N LEU A 176 4.12 -31.23 2.89
CA LEU A 176 5.01 -30.09 2.74
C LEU A 176 6.05 -30.31 1.63
N LYS A 177 6.69 -31.49 1.59
CA LYS A 177 7.64 -31.86 0.53
C LYS A 177 7.04 -31.85 -0.88
N ARG A 178 5.76 -32.24 -1.03
CA ARG A 178 5.05 -32.16 -2.32
C ARG A 178 4.82 -30.71 -2.73
N VAL A 179 4.29 -29.88 -1.83
CA VAL A 179 4.05 -28.45 -2.08
C VAL A 179 5.37 -27.73 -2.41
N THR A 180 6.46 -28.01 -1.70
CA THR A 180 7.78 -27.41 -2.00
C THR A 180 8.28 -27.80 -3.39
N LYS A 181 8.15 -29.07 -3.79
CA LYS A 181 8.55 -29.52 -5.14
C LYS A 181 7.69 -28.90 -6.25
N GLU A 182 6.39 -28.71 -6.01
CA GLU A 182 5.49 -28.03 -6.94
C GLU A 182 5.91 -26.57 -7.12
N ILE A 183 6.21 -25.86 -6.03
CA ILE A 183 6.72 -24.47 -6.07
C ILE A 183 8.07 -24.41 -6.80
N GLU A 184 9.01 -25.31 -6.52
CA GLU A 184 10.32 -25.35 -7.18
C GLU A 184 10.19 -25.62 -8.69
N ALA A 185 9.29 -26.51 -9.10
CA ALA A 185 9.03 -26.79 -10.51
C ALA A 185 8.37 -25.60 -11.23
N GLU A 186 7.41 -24.93 -10.58
CA GLU A 186 6.80 -23.69 -11.10
C GLU A 186 7.83 -22.56 -11.22
N GLU A 187 8.73 -22.42 -10.24
CA GLU A 187 9.83 -21.46 -10.30
C GLU A 187 10.83 -21.79 -11.42
N GLU A 188 11.15 -23.07 -11.64
CA GLU A 188 12.06 -23.50 -12.71
C GLU A 188 11.44 -23.28 -14.10
N GLU A 189 10.16 -23.57 -14.28
CA GLU A 189 9.42 -23.24 -15.50
C GLU A 189 9.31 -21.71 -15.71
N ALA A 190 9.19 -20.94 -14.63
CA ALA A 190 9.18 -19.48 -14.69
C ALA A 190 10.54 -18.89 -15.05
N ARG A 191 11.67 -19.53 -14.69
CA ARG A 191 13.03 -19.05 -15.02
C ARG A 191 13.32 -19.07 -16.52
N ASP A 192 12.72 -19.99 -17.27
CA ASP A 192 12.91 -20.09 -18.72
C ASP A 192 12.00 -19.15 -19.52
N LYS A 193 11.01 -18.50 -18.87
CA LYS A 193 10.18 -17.49 -19.54
C LYS A 193 10.99 -16.21 -19.70
N PRO A 194 11.29 -15.79 -20.95
CA PRO A 194 12.09 -14.60 -21.18
C PRO A 194 11.41 -13.39 -20.55
N ILE A 195 12.18 -12.61 -19.81
CA ILE A 195 11.76 -11.39 -19.14
C ILE A 195 11.01 -10.50 -20.16
N THR A 196 9.73 -10.24 -19.90
CA THR A 196 8.85 -9.49 -20.81
C THR A 196 8.68 -8.02 -20.44
N PHE A 197 9.47 -7.55 -19.47
CA PHE A 197 9.39 -6.17 -19.01
C PHE A 197 10.12 -5.20 -19.93
N ASP A 198 9.53 -4.03 -20.08
CA ASP A 198 10.16 -2.90 -20.74
C ASP A 198 9.98 -1.63 -19.91
N LEU A 199 10.87 -0.66 -20.11
CA LEU A 199 11.02 0.49 -19.25
C LEU A 199 11.24 1.75 -20.10
N LEU A 200 10.44 2.77 -19.81
CA LEU A 200 10.58 4.11 -20.37
C LEU A 200 10.76 5.10 -19.23
N ILE A 201 11.83 5.90 -19.30
CA ILE A 201 12.22 6.82 -18.23
C ILE A 201 12.26 8.24 -18.78
N ALA A 202 11.75 9.18 -17.99
CA ALA A 202 11.75 10.61 -18.28
C ALA A 202 12.78 11.33 -17.42
N PHE A 203 13.79 11.95 -18.05
CA PHE A 203 14.81 12.76 -17.39
C PHE A 203 14.53 14.25 -17.51
N ALA A 204 14.81 15.01 -16.45
CA ALA A 204 14.74 16.46 -16.47
C ALA A 204 15.64 17.08 -17.56
N PRO A 205 15.28 18.27 -18.09
CA PRO A 205 16.12 19.00 -19.04
C PRO A 205 17.56 19.17 -18.53
N GLY A 206 18.54 19.01 -19.42
CA GLY A 206 19.96 19.22 -19.10
C GLY A 206 20.60 18.11 -18.25
N PHE A 207 19.93 16.97 -17.99
CA PHE A 207 20.52 15.89 -17.20
C PHE A 207 21.86 15.38 -17.77
N ARG A 208 22.05 15.49 -19.10
CA ARG A 208 23.28 15.08 -19.79
C ARG A 208 24.51 15.86 -19.34
N ASP A 209 24.35 17.13 -18.97
CA ASP A 209 25.46 17.97 -18.48
C ASP A 209 25.99 17.45 -17.14
N GLY A 210 25.11 16.84 -16.33
CA GLY A 210 25.46 16.20 -15.06
C GLY A 210 26.20 14.86 -15.21
N ILE A 211 26.17 14.20 -16.37
CA ILE A 211 26.82 12.90 -16.57
C ILE A 211 28.34 13.02 -16.41
N ALA A 212 28.94 14.09 -16.94
CA ALA A 212 30.38 14.31 -16.84
C ALA A 212 30.83 14.49 -15.38
N GLU A 213 30.05 15.22 -14.58
CA GLU A 213 30.30 15.37 -13.14
C GLU A 213 30.11 14.04 -12.42
N ALA A 214 29.01 13.32 -12.70
CA ALA A 214 28.68 12.06 -12.05
C ALA A 214 29.75 10.98 -12.32
N ASN A 215 30.36 10.97 -13.50
CA ASN A 215 31.47 10.07 -13.87
C ASN A 215 32.75 10.27 -13.02
N THR A 216 32.86 11.35 -12.25
CA THR A 216 33.98 11.58 -11.33
C THR A 216 33.75 11.03 -9.93
N LYS A 217 32.52 10.62 -9.61
CA LYS A 217 32.10 10.17 -8.27
C LYS A 217 32.18 8.65 -8.14
N SER A 218 31.91 8.14 -6.93
CA SER A 218 31.74 6.70 -6.71
C SER A 218 30.54 6.17 -7.50
N ILE A 219 30.44 4.84 -7.68
CA ILE A 219 29.32 4.23 -8.42
C ILE A 219 27.99 4.58 -7.75
N ASP A 220 27.92 4.45 -6.43
CA ASP A 220 26.70 4.76 -5.65
C ASP A 220 26.32 6.24 -5.74
N ASP A 221 27.30 7.14 -5.57
CA ASP A 221 27.07 8.59 -5.69
C ASP A 221 26.65 8.98 -7.11
N ARG A 222 27.24 8.35 -8.13
CA ARG A 222 26.86 8.56 -9.53
C ARG A 222 25.42 8.13 -9.77
N THR A 223 25.07 6.92 -9.32
CA THR A 223 23.73 6.34 -9.49
C THR A 223 22.69 7.24 -8.82
N ALA A 224 22.92 7.63 -7.56
CA ALA A 224 22.05 8.54 -6.85
C ALA A 224 21.87 9.88 -7.59
N LEU A 225 22.96 10.50 -8.06
CA LEU A 225 22.92 11.80 -8.73
C LEU A 225 22.20 11.76 -10.08
N LEU A 226 22.34 10.67 -10.84
CA LEU A 226 21.60 10.48 -12.09
C LEU A 226 20.11 10.22 -11.81
N LEU A 227 19.79 9.41 -10.82
CA LEU A 227 18.40 9.11 -10.43
C LEU A 227 17.68 10.32 -9.83
N GLU A 228 18.39 11.25 -9.19
CA GLU A 228 17.86 12.55 -8.76
C GLU A 228 17.32 13.39 -9.93
N LYS A 229 17.80 13.16 -11.16
CA LYS A 229 17.33 13.87 -12.36
C LYS A 229 16.14 13.19 -13.05
N VAL A 230 15.70 12.02 -12.61
CA VAL A 230 14.52 11.35 -13.18
C VAL A 230 13.24 12.02 -12.69
N VAL A 231 12.34 12.40 -13.59
CA VAL A 231 11.06 13.06 -13.27
C VAL A 231 9.85 12.14 -13.42
N GLY A 232 10.01 10.99 -14.08
CA GLY A 232 8.99 9.96 -14.17
C GLY A 232 9.46 8.72 -14.89
N PHE A 233 8.69 7.65 -14.80
CA PHE A 233 8.94 6.41 -15.54
C PHE A 233 7.64 5.61 -15.71
N ILE A 234 7.64 4.68 -16.66
CA ILE A 234 6.61 3.66 -16.83
C ILE A 234 7.27 2.30 -17.08
N ILE A 235 6.82 1.29 -16.35
CA ILE A 235 7.19 -0.12 -16.48
C ILE A 235 5.99 -0.85 -17.06
N VAL A 236 6.25 -1.66 -18.08
CA VAL A 236 5.23 -2.46 -18.76
C VAL A 236 5.68 -3.89 -18.91
N GLN A 237 4.74 -4.81 -19.02
CA GLN A 237 4.99 -6.24 -19.17
C GLN A 237 4.17 -6.80 -20.33
N LEU A 238 4.80 -7.56 -21.24
CA LEU A 238 4.07 -8.35 -22.24
C LEU A 238 3.56 -9.66 -21.62
N GLY A 239 2.29 -9.98 -21.85
CA GLY A 239 1.73 -11.29 -21.48
C GLY A 239 1.50 -11.49 -19.99
N GLU A 240 1.33 -10.41 -19.22
CA GLU A 240 0.93 -10.49 -17.81
C GLU A 240 -0.42 -11.20 -17.64
N CYS A 241 -1.34 -11.02 -18.60
CA CYS A 241 -2.67 -11.60 -18.56
C CYS A 241 -2.79 -12.81 -19.50
N THR A 242 -3.13 -13.97 -18.95
CA THR A 242 -3.23 -15.25 -19.67
C THR A 242 -4.28 -15.25 -20.79
N ILE A 243 -5.39 -14.53 -20.64
CA ILE A 243 -6.41 -14.40 -21.70
C ILE A 243 -5.98 -13.45 -22.82
N LEU A 244 -4.98 -12.59 -22.57
CA LEU A 244 -4.41 -11.64 -23.52
C LEU A 244 -2.87 -11.76 -23.54
N PRO A 245 -2.30 -12.91 -23.96
CA PRO A 245 -0.88 -13.20 -23.81
C PRO A 245 0.02 -12.29 -24.66
N ASN A 246 -0.55 -11.63 -25.67
CA ASN A 246 0.15 -10.71 -26.58
C ASN A 246 -0.22 -9.24 -26.33
N ALA A 247 -0.89 -8.93 -25.22
CA ALA A 247 -1.13 -7.56 -24.79
C ALA A 247 -0.03 -7.11 -23.83
N TYR A 248 0.30 -5.82 -23.89
CA TYR A 248 1.12 -5.20 -22.87
C TYR A 248 0.22 -4.73 -21.73
N ALA A 249 0.74 -4.83 -20.51
CA ALA A 249 0.15 -4.37 -19.29
C ALA A 249 1.03 -3.30 -18.64
N VAL A 250 0.44 -2.29 -18.00
CA VAL A 250 1.18 -1.30 -17.22
C VAL A 250 1.25 -1.76 -15.77
N ASN A 251 2.42 -2.21 -15.32
CA ASN A 251 2.62 -2.61 -13.93
C ASN A 251 2.83 -1.40 -13.02
N LEU A 252 3.58 -0.39 -13.49
CA LEU A 252 3.85 0.79 -12.68
C LEU A 252 4.10 2.04 -13.52
N ILE A 253 3.50 3.15 -13.11
CA ILE A 253 3.78 4.48 -13.64
C ILE A 253 3.91 5.47 -12.48
N CYS A 254 4.99 6.22 -12.45
CA CYS A 254 5.23 7.25 -11.45
C CYS A 254 5.75 8.53 -12.10
N THR A 255 5.35 9.67 -11.55
CA THR A 255 5.84 10.98 -11.92
C THR A 255 6.06 11.80 -10.67
N ARG A 256 7.11 12.61 -10.63
CA ARG A 256 7.38 13.58 -9.58
C ARG A 256 7.62 14.97 -10.15
N THR A 257 7.51 15.97 -9.29
CA THR A 257 7.96 17.32 -9.59
C THR A 257 9.35 17.51 -8.99
N LEU A 258 10.31 17.90 -9.82
CA LEU A 258 11.67 18.20 -9.41
C LEU A 258 11.87 19.71 -9.41
N GLU A 259 12.31 20.27 -8.29
CA GLU A 259 12.77 21.67 -8.22
C GLU A 259 14.22 21.73 -8.71
N LEU A 260 14.50 22.61 -9.67
CA LEU A 260 15.82 22.85 -10.24
C LEU A 260 16.53 23.98 -9.49
N ASP A 261 17.86 24.06 -9.64
CA ASP A 261 18.71 25.03 -8.92
C ASP A 261 18.40 26.50 -9.25
N ASP A 262 17.80 26.76 -10.41
CA ASP A 262 17.34 28.08 -10.84
C ASP A 262 15.97 28.49 -10.24
N GLY A 263 15.40 27.63 -9.39
CA GLY A 263 14.08 27.81 -8.77
C GLY A 263 12.91 27.47 -9.69
N THR A 264 13.16 26.99 -10.90
CA THR A 264 12.12 26.43 -11.76
C THR A 264 11.76 25.02 -11.31
N SER A 265 10.55 24.56 -11.62
CA SER A 265 10.16 23.17 -11.35
C SER A 265 9.90 22.46 -12.66
N THR A 266 10.41 21.24 -12.79
CA THR A 266 10.18 20.36 -13.93
C THR A 266 9.31 19.20 -13.48
N THR A 267 8.27 18.92 -14.26
CA THR A 267 7.43 17.73 -14.07
C THR A 267 7.02 17.19 -15.42
N ILE A 268 6.78 15.89 -15.51
CA ILE A 268 6.19 15.26 -16.70
C ILE A 268 4.75 14.86 -16.40
N LYS A 269 3.85 15.12 -17.34
CA LYS A 269 2.47 14.63 -17.26
C LYS A 269 2.47 13.12 -17.50
N GLY A 270 1.85 12.34 -16.61
CA GLY A 270 1.69 10.90 -16.79
C GLY A 270 1.03 10.53 -18.13
N ALA A 271 0.14 11.39 -18.66
CA ALA A 271 -0.47 11.24 -19.99
C ALA A 271 0.55 11.17 -21.14
N LEU A 272 1.74 11.78 -21.01
CA LEU A 272 2.79 11.70 -22.03
C LEU A 272 3.49 10.34 -22.01
N LEU A 273 3.70 9.75 -20.83
CA LEU A 273 4.23 8.39 -20.70
C LEU A 273 3.21 7.35 -21.18
N MET A 274 1.94 7.52 -20.79
CA MET A 274 0.85 6.67 -21.27
C MET A 274 0.65 6.80 -22.79
N GLY A 275 0.80 8.00 -23.35
CA GLY A 275 0.75 8.22 -24.79
C GLY A 275 1.87 7.48 -25.53
N ALA A 276 3.09 7.47 -24.99
CA ALA A 276 4.21 6.71 -25.57
C ALA A 276 3.91 5.21 -25.57
N TYR A 277 3.36 4.71 -24.47
CA TYR A 277 2.92 3.33 -24.32
C TYR A 277 1.90 2.92 -25.39
N LEU A 278 0.77 3.64 -25.51
CA LEU A 278 -0.26 3.33 -26.50
C LEU A 278 0.24 3.48 -27.94
N PHE A 279 1.07 4.50 -28.20
CA PHE A 279 1.66 4.73 -29.52
C PHE A 279 2.56 3.57 -29.94
N CYS A 280 3.40 3.07 -29.04
CA CYS A 280 4.28 1.95 -29.33
C CYS A 280 3.51 0.65 -29.58
N ILE A 281 2.41 0.38 -28.84
CA ILE A 281 1.53 -0.76 -29.12
C ILE A 281 0.92 -0.62 -30.52
N LYS A 282 0.47 0.59 -30.88
CA LYS A 282 -0.11 0.88 -32.19
C LYS A 282 0.87 0.60 -33.34
N LYS A 283 2.15 0.91 -33.16
CA LYS A 283 3.22 0.64 -34.13
C LYS A 283 3.51 -0.86 -34.32
N LEU A 284 3.23 -1.68 -33.32
CA LEU A 284 3.55 -3.11 -33.32
C LEU A 284 2.48 -4.01 -33.95
N VAL A 285 1.46 -3.45 -34.63
CA VAL A 285 0.44 -4.22 -35.39
C VAL A 285 1.06 -5.32 -36.26
N SER A 286 2.11 -4.99 -37.02
CA SER A 286 2.74 -5.90 -37.96
C SER A 286 3.51 -7.05 -37.30
N HIS A 287 3.71 -6.99 -35.98
CA HIS A 287 4.48 -7.96 -35.21
C HIS A 287 3.58 -8.88 -34.36
N GLY A 288 2.27 -8.88 -34.61
CA GLY A 288 1.32 -9.76 -33.92
C GLY A 288 0.96 -9.32 -32.49
N VAL A 289 1.39 -8.13 -32.07
CA VAL A 289 0.99 -7.54 -30.78
C VAL A 289 -0.48 -7.17 -30.82
N GLN A 290 -1.23 -7.60 -29.81
CA GLN A 290 -2.64 -7.28 -29.69
C GLN A 290 -2.80 -5.76 -29.55
N GLN A 291 -3.76 -5.20 -30.28
CA GLN A 291 -4.05 -3.75 -30.27
C GLN A 291 -4.87 -3.35 -29.06
N VAL A 292 -4.42 -3.80 -27.88
CA VAL A 292 -5.02 -3.56 -26.58
C VAL A 292 -3.90 -3.22 -25.60
N GLY A 293 -4.06 -2.13 -24.88
CA GLY A 293 -3.27 -1.85 -23.69
C GLY A 293 -4.12 -2.16 -22.46
N ILE A 294 -3.55 -2.85 -21.47
CA ILE A 294 -4.24 -3.10 -20.20
C ILE A 294 -3.48 -2.48 -19.03
N LEU A 295 -4.18 -2.23 -17.93
CA LEU A 295 -3.59 -1.81 -16.66
C LEU A 295 -4.51 -2.16 -15.50
N GLU A 296 -3.93 -2.21 -14.31
CA GLU A 296 -4.64 -2.35 -13.05
C GLU A 296 -4.49 -1.06 -12.23
N LEU A 297 -5.59 -0.37 -11.96
CA LEU A 297 -5.58 0.85 -11.16
C LEU A 297 -5.68 0.51 -9.67
N ALA A 298 -4.56 0.67 -8.97
CA ALA A 298 -4.48 0.52 -7.53
C ALA A 298 -5.55 1.35 -6.78
N ASP A 299 -6.20 0.75 -5.78
CA ASP A 299 -7.30 1.32 -4.98
C ASP A 299 -8.59 1.66 -5.78
N GLY A 300 -8.64 1.33 -7.07
CA GLY A 300 -9.78 1.59 -7.95
C GLY A 300 -10.21 3.06 -7.98
N TYR A 301 -11.52 3.31 -7.84
CA TYR A 301 -12.12 4.65 -7.86
C TYR A 301 -11.67 5.56 -6.71
N LYS A 302 -11.10 5.03 -5.62
CA LYS A 302 -10.49 5.87 -4.57
C LYS A 302 -9.27 6.62 -5.09
N ASN A 303 -8.54 6.02 -6.04
CA ASN A 303 -7.48 6.70 -6.80
C ASN A 303 -8.08 7.50 -7.96
N PHE A 304 -8.91 8.50 -7.63
CA PHE A 304 -9.63 9.29 -8.64
C PHE A 304 -8.69 10.00 -9.63
N ALA A 305 -7.50 10.41 -9.19
CA ALA A 305 -6.51 11.03 -10.06
C ALA A 305 -6.01 10.06 -11.14
N GLY A 306 -5.69 8.82 -10.74
CA GLY A 306 -5.34 7.74 -11.66
C GLY A 306 -6.51 7.40 -12.59
N PHE A 307 -7.69 7.12 -12.01
CA PHE A 307 -8.92 6.84 -12.76
C PHE A 307 -9.19 7.90 -13.84
N SER A 308 -9.28 9.17 -13.44
CA SER A 308 -9.55 10.28 -14.36
C SER A 308 -8.49 10.41 -15.46
N SER A 309 -7.21 10.20 -15.12
CA SER A 309 -6.11 10.28 -16.08
C SER A 309 -6.11 9.14 -17.08
N TYR A 310 -6.37 7.91 -16.65
CA TYR A 310 -6.42 6.74 -17.53
C TYR A 310 -7.69 6.74 -18.37
N THR A 311 -8.85 7.07 -17.80
CA THR A 311 -10.10 7.22 -18.54
C THR A 311 -9.97 8.28 -19.63
N LYS A 312 -9.27 9.40 -19.37
CA LYS A 312 -8.96 10.41 -20.39
C LYS A 312 -8.13 9.86 -21.55
N MET A 313 -7.29 8.86 -21.30
CA MET A 313 -6.49 8.14 -22.30
C MET A 313 -7.25 6.97 -22.95
N MET A 314 -8.59 6.97 -22.86
CA MET A 314 -9.49 5.96 -23.43
C MET A 314 -9.47 4.59 -22.74
N PHE A 315 -8.84 4.46 -21.57
CA PHE A 315 -8.98 3.25 -20.78
C PHE A 315 -10.38 3.16 -20.18
N ASP A 316 -10.98 2.00 -20.31
CA ASP A 316 -12.29 1.67 -19.77
C ASP A 316 -12.18 0.56 -18.75
N LYS A 317 -13.08 0.57 -17.77
CA LYS A 317 -13.21 -0.55 -16.85
C LYS A 317 -13.47 -1.82 -17.66
N ASP A 318 -12.68 -2.86 -17.38
CA ASP A 318 -12.78 -4.13 -18.06
C ASP A 318 -12.82 -5.28 -17.04
N ILE A 319 -14.05 -5.73 -16.73
CA ILE A 319 -14.28 -6.81 -15.76
C ILE A 319 -13.79 -8.15 -16.31
N ALA A 320 -13.66 -8.31 -17.62
CA ALA A 320 -13.18 -9.55 -18.22
C ALA A 320 -11.72 -9.86 -17.85
N LEU A 321 -10.94 -8.85 -17.45
CA LEU A 321 -9.57 -9.01 -16.96
C LEU A 321 -9.50 -9.48 -15.50
N CYS A 322 -10.63 -9.53 -14.78
CA CYS A 322 -10.71 -9.94 -13.38
C CYS A 322 -10.82 -11.47 -13.23
N VAL A 323 -9.88 -12.20 -13.84
CA VAL A 323 -9.83 -13.67 -13.87
C VAL A 323 -8.49 -14.19 -13.37
N GLU A 324 -8.44 -15.47 -12.98
CA GLU A 324 -7.21 -16.13 -12.57
C GLU A 324 -6.19 -16.11 -13.74
N GLY A 325 -4.95 -15.72 -13.43
CA GLY A 325 -3.91 -15.48 -14.45
C GLY A 325 -3.93 -14.08 -15.10
N CYS A 326 -4.77 -13.17 -14.61
CA CYS A 326 -4.76 -11.74 -14.95
C CYS A 326 -4.87 -10.89 -13.66
N PHE A 327 -5.69 -9.84 -13.65
CA PHE A 327 -5.85 -8.93 -12.51
C PHE A 327 -6.88 -9.47 -11.51
N TYR A 328 -6.48 -10.46 -10.71
CA TYR A 328 -7.39 -11.14 -9.78
C TYR A 328 -7.76 -10.29 -8.54
N ASP A 329 -7.01 -9.22 -8.24
CA ASP A 329 -7.24 -8.38 -7.06
C ASP A 329 -8.47 -7.46 -7.25
N ASN A 330 -9.56 -7.83 -6.58
CA ASN A 330 -10.81 -7.08 -6.60
C ASN A 330 -10.78 -5.71 -5.91
N THR A 331 -9.68 -5.37 -5.25
CA THR A 331 -9.49 -4.04 -4.64
C THR A 331 -9.03 -3.00 -5.65
N ASN A 332 -8.47 -3.45 -6.78
CA ASN A 332 -8.00 -2.61 -7.85
C ASN A 332 -8.96 -2.63 -9.03
N LEU A 333 -8.96 -1.58 -9.85
CA LEU A 333 -9.84 -1.48 -11.00
C LEU A 333 -9.08 -1.91 -12.25
N ALA A 334 -9.42 -3.08 -12.79
CA ALA A 334 -8.91 -3.53 -14.08
C ALA A 334 -9.45 -2.64 -15.21
N MET A 335 -8.55 -2.17 -16.08
CA MET A 335 -8.89 -1.31 -17.21
C MET A 335 -8.19 -1.75 -18.50
N SER A 336 -8.87 -1.57 -19.63
CA SER A 336 -8.33 -1.85 -20.96
C SER A 336 -8.62 -0.71 -21.94
N VAL A 337 -7.81 -0.59 -23.00
CA VAL A 337 -8.06 0.33 -24.11
C VAL A 337 -7.87 -0.41 -25.42
N ASN A 338 -8.87 -0.34 -26.30
CA ASN A 338 -8.79 -0.88 -27.66
C ASN A 338 -8.22 0.18 -28.62
N LEU A 339 -7.11 -0.14 -29.28
CA LEU A 339 -6.39 0.76 -30.18
C LEU A 339 -6.74 0.57 -31.66
N GLN A 340 -7.57 -0.40 -32.02
CA GLN A 340 -7.93 -0.66 -33.42
C GLN A 340 -8.54 0.58 -34.09
N GLY A 341 -9.43 1.29 -33.38
CA GLY A 341 -10.10 2.50 -33.86
C GLY A 341 -9.34 3.81 -33.66
N LEU A 342 -8.17 3.80 -33.02
CA LEU A 342 -7.37 5.01 -32.77
C LEU A 342 -6.20 5.11 -33.73
N SER A 343 -6.04 6.26 -34.37
CA SER A 343 -4.84 6.61 -35.13
C SER A 343 -3.69 7.05 -34.22
N GLU A 344 -2.47 6.96 -34.73
CA GLU A 344 -1.27 7.45 -34.04
C GLU A 344 -1.38 8.94 -33.66
N GLN A 345 -1.99 9.74 -34.54
CA GLN A 345 -2.16 11.18 -34.31
C GLN A 345 -3.19 11.47 -33.22
N GLU A 346 -4.27 10.70 -33.13
CA GLU A 346 -5.24 10.80 -32.04
C GLU A 346 -4.62 10.43 -30.70
N ILE A 347 -3.74 9.41 -30.65
CA ILE A 347 -2.99 9.06 -29.43
C ILE A 347 -2.10 10.23 -28.99
N ILE A 348 -1.38 10.88 -29.93
CA ILE A 348 -0.60 12.09 -29.65
C ILE A 348 -1.50 13.23 -29.16
N ASP A 349 -2.66 13.43 -29.78
CA ASP A 349 -3.59 14.49 -29.39
C ASP A 349 -4.24 14.21 -28.02
N LEU A 350 -4.48 12.96 -27.65
CA LEU A 350 -4.89 12.57 -26.29
C LEU A 350 -3.79 12.87 -25.26
N ALA A 351 -2.56 12.45 -25.55
CA ALA A 351 -1.40 12.62 -24.67
C ALA A 351 -1.09 14.10 -24.41
N THR A 352 -1.20 14.94 -25.45
CA THR A 352 -1.04 16.41 -25.33
C THR A 352 -2.28 17.11 -24.79
N GLY A 353 -3.42 16.40 -24.67
CA GLY A 353 -4.69 16.93 -24.17
C GLY A 353 -5.45 17.81 -25.17
N LYS A 354 -5.07 17.78 -26.45
CA LYS A 354 -5.79 18.43 -27.55
C LYS A 354 -7.08 17.69 -27.88
N LEU A 355 -7.02 16.36 -27.95
CA LEU A 355 -8.21 15.51 -28.02
C LEU A 355 -8.71 15.27 -26.60
N LYS A 356 -9.99 15.53 -26.39
CA LYS A 356 -10.68 15.22 -25.13
C LYS A 356 -11.61 14.05 -25.36
N ARG A 357 -11.52 13.04 -24.51
CA ARG A 357 -12.54 12.02 -24.44
C ARG A 357 -13.87 12.63 -24.04
N LEU A 358 -14.88 12.48 -24.89
CA LEU A 358 -16.24 12.90 -24.57
C LEU A 358 -16.79 12.02 -23.44
N PRO A 359 -17.56 12.59 -22.49
CA PRO A 359 -18.29 11.79 -21.54
C PRO A 359 -19.27 10.89 -22.32
N GLY A 360 -19.14 9.58 -22.14
CA GLY A 360 -19.94 8.58 -22.83
C GLY A 360 -20.32 7.43 -21.88
N PRO A 361 -21.02 6.40 -22.37
CA PRO A 361 -21.53 5.29 -21.56
C PRO A 361 -20.43 4.36 -20.99
N PHE A 362 -19.16 4.73 -21.14
CA PHE A 362 -17.99 3.93 -20.78
C PHE A 362 -17.68 3.94 -19.28
N ASP A 363 -18.20 4.94 -18.56
CA ASP A 363 -18.15 4.98 -17.10
C ASP A 363 -19.57 4.87 -16.53
N ASP A 364 -19.94 3.64 -16.18
CA ASP A 364 -21.24 3.33 -15.58
C ASP A 364 -21.43 3.96 -14.19
N THR A 365 -20.35 4.40 -13.54
CA THR A 365 -20.42 5.15 -12.28
C THR A 365 -20.73 6.63 -12.48
N GLY A 366 -20.49 7.19 -13.68
CA GLY A 366 -20.60 8.63 -13.94
C GLY A 366 -19.63 9.51 -13.15
N MET A 367 -18.58 8.92 -12.57
CA MET A 367 -17.52 9.62 -11.84
C MET A 367 -16.62 10.43 -12.78
N TYR A 368 -16.43 9.97 -14.01
CA TYR A 368 -15.63 10.64 -15.01
C TYR A 368 -16.28 11.97 -15.40
N GLY A 369 -15.50 13.05 -15.29
CA GLY A 369 -15.98 14.43 -15.49
C GLY A 369 -16.37 15.15 -14.20
N LEU A 370 -16.44 14.47 -13.06
CA LEU A 370 -16.63 15.12 -11.76
C LEU A 370 -15.30 15.71 -11.26
N VAL A 371 -14.99 16.93 -11.66
CA VAL A 371 -13.81 17.65 -11.15
C VAL A 371 -14.22 18.50 -9.95
N PRO A 372 -13.78 18.19 -8.72
CA PRO A 372 -14.16 18.96 -7.54
C PRO A 372 -13.50 20.36 -7.59
N THR A 373 -14.32 21.40 -7.45
CA THR A 373 -13.88 22.81 -7.39
C THR A 373 -13.75 23.31 -5.95
N ASN A 374 -14.29 22.59 -4.97
CA ASN A 374 -14.24 22.97 -3.55
C ASN A 374 -14.08 21.76 -2.61
N LEU A 375 -13.85 22.05 -1.32
CA LEU A 375 -13.59 21.03 -0.29
C LEU A 375 -14.78 20.09 -0.06
N ASN A 376 -16.02 20.59 -0.14
CA ASN A 376 -17.22 19.77 0.06
C ASN A 376 -17.43 18.80 -1.12
N GLN A 377 -17.20 19.26 -2.34
CA GLN A 377 -17.18 18.40 -3.52
C GLN A 377 -16.07 17.35 -3.44
N ASN A 378 -14.89 17.69 -2.92
CA ASN A 378 -13.84 16.69 -2.69
C ASN A 378 -14.27 15.62 -1.67
N LYS A 379 -14.93 16.02 -0.57
CA LYS A 379 -15.50 15.07 0.40
C LYS A 379 -16.56 14.17 -0.24
N LEU A 380 -17.48 14.75 -1.02
CA LEU A 380 -18.52 14.00 -1.71
C LEU A 380 -17.93 13.02 -2.74
N GLN A 381 -16.94 13.44 -3.52
CA GLN A 381 -16.25 12.58 -4.47
C GLN A 381 -15.59 11.38 -3.78
N LYS A 382 -14.95 11.57 -2.62
CA LYS A 382 -14.38 10.46 -1.83
C LYS A 382 -15.44 9.47 -1.39
N ILE A 383 -16.62 9.95 -0.99
CA ILE A 383 -17.76 9.09 -0.64
C ILE A 383 -18.25 8.33 -1.87
N MET A 384 -18.43 9.01 -3.00
CA MET A 384 -18.84 8.38 -4.26
C MET A 384 -17.85 7.33 -4.73
N ALA A 385 -16.55 7.57 -4.59
CA ALA A 385 -15.50 6.60 -4.92
C ALA A 385 -15.60 5.31 -4.09
N VAL A 386 -16.01 5.39 -2.82
CA VAL A 386 -16.26 4.19 -2.00
C VAL A 386 -17.42 3.37 -2.56
N TYR A 387 -18.53 4.03 -2.94
CA TYR A 387 -19.68 3.35 -3.54
C TYR A 387 -19.37 2.79 -4.93
N ALA A 388 -18.61 3.51 -5.74
CA ALA A 388 -18.14 3.05 -7.05
C ALA A 388 -17.27 1.80 -6.93
N ASN A 389 -16.33 1.77 -5.97
CA ASN A 389 -15.55 0.56 -5.67
C ASN A 389 -16.44 -0.60 -5.21
N LEU A 390 -17.43 -0.33 -4.36
CA LEU A 390 -18.34 -1.37 -3.90
C LEU A 390 -19.18 -1.95 -5.05
N MET A 391 -19.73 -1.08 -5.92
CA MET A 391 -20.46 -1.48 -7.11
C MET A 391 -19.58 -2.33 -8.03
N TYR A 392 -18.33 -1.91 -8.25
CA TYR A 392 -17.35 -2.66 -9.04
C TYR A 392 -17.08 -4.04 -8.45
N LYS A 393 -16.85 -4.16 -7.14
CA LYS A 393 -16.67 -5.46 -6.48
C LYS A 393 -17.84 -6.41 -6.69
N PHE A 394 -19.08 -5.91 -6.62
CA PHE A 394 -20.26 -6.73 -6.91
C PHE A 394 -20.35 -7.14 -8.39
N GLN A 395 -19.90 -6.30 -9.32
CA GLN A 395 -19.84 -6.65 -10.74
C GLN A 395 -18.79 -7.72 -11.03
N VAL A 396 -17.61 -7.62 -10.40
CA VAL A 396 -16.57 -8.66 -10.46
C VAL A 396 -17.09 -9.98 -9.87
N ALA A 397 -17.77 -9.91 -8.73
CA ALA A 397 -18.41 -11.06 -8.08
C ALA A 397 -19.37 -11.80 -9.03
N ASP A 398 -20.31 -11.06 -9.61
CA ASP A 398 -21.31 -11.59 -10.53
C ASP A 398 -20.64 -12.20 -11.78
N PHE A 399 -19.61 -11.56 -12.30
CA PHE A 399 -18.84 -12.06 -13.44
C PHE A 399 -18.11 -13.36 -13.12
N GLN A 400 -17.33 -13.41 -12.03
CA GLN A 400 -16.58 -14.60 -11.62
C GLN A 400 -17.52 -15.77 -11.27
N PHE A 401 -18.62 -15.48 -10.57
CA PHE A 401 -19.63 -16.49 -10.25
C PHE A 401 -20.22 -17.11 -11.53
N ARG A 402 -20.59 -16.30 -12.53
CA ARG A 402 -21.12 -16.81 -13.81
C ARG A 402 -20.12 -17.65 -14.60
N ASN A 403 -18.82 -17.46 -14.37
CA ASN A 403 -17.75 -18.24 -14.96
C ASN A 403 -17.34 -19.46 -14.12
N GLY A 404 -18.05 -19.76 -13.03
CA GLY A 404 -17.82 -20.93 -12.19
C GLY A 404 -16.70 -20.78 -11.16
N ASP A 405 -16.21 -19.56 -10.90
CA ASP A 405 -15.25 -19.31 -9.82
C ASP A 405 -15.98 -19.01 -8.50
N GLU A 406 -16.11 -20.03 -7.64
CA GLU A 406 -16.75 -19.91 -6.33
C GLU A 406 -15.81 -19.32 -5.25
N ARG A 407 -14.49 -19.25 -5.49
CA ARG A 407 -13.52 -18.80 -4.46
C ARG A 407 -13.78 -17.36 -4.03
N PHE A 408 -14.25 -16.54 -4.97
CA PHE A 408 -14.53 -15.14 -4.73
C PHE A 408 -15.68 -14.92 -3.75
N MET A 409 -16.71 -15.76 -3.76
CA MET A 409 -17.83 -15.63 -2.83
C MET A 409 -17.34 -15.69 -1.38
N ASN A 410 -16.38 -16.57 -1.11
CA ASN A 410 -15.77 -16.68 0.22
C ASN A 410 -14.97 -15.41 0.59
N GLN A 411 -14.20 -14.83 -0.34
CA GLN A 411 -13.49 -13.58 -0.10
C GLN A 411 -14.42 -12.38 0.13
N LEU A 412 -15.53 -12.31 -0.60
CA LEU A 412 -16.54 -11.27 -0.41
C LEU A 412 -17.20 -11.41 0.97
N LEU A 413 -17.43 -12.64 1.43
CA LEU A 413 -17.96 -12.92 2.77
C LEU A 413 -16.98 -12.57 3.90
N GLU A 414 -15.67 -12.68 3.65
CA GLU A 414 -14.59 -12.37 4.60
C GLU A 414 -14.22 -10.88 4.63
N ALA A 415 -14.68 -10.08 3.66
CA ALA A 415 -14.34 -8.66 3.60
C ALA A 415 -14.85 -7.90 4.85
N PRO A 416 -14.03 -7.04 5.47
CA PRO A 416 -14.46 -6.25 6.62
C PRO A 416 -15.42 -5.13 6.18
N TRP A 417 -16.73 -5.44 6.21
CA TRP A 417 -17.82 -4.52 5.88
C TRP A 417 -17.90 -3.29 6.79
N SER A 418 -17.16 -3.29 7.91
CA SER A 418 -17.06 -2.22 8.90
C SER A 418 -16.63 -0.85 8.36
N ILE A 419 -16.15 -0.79 7.12
CA ILE A 419 -15.79 0.46 6.41
C ILE A 419 -17.04 1.25 5.98
N LEU A 420 -18.21 0.60 5.87
CA LEU A 420 -19.45 1.29 5.55
C LEU A 420 -19.97 2.07 6.77
N PRO A 421 -20.50 3.31 6.60
CA PRO A 421 -21.14 4.05 7.67
C PRO A 421 -22.15 3.19 8.44
N LYS A 422 -22.30 3.36 9.76
CA LYS A 422 -23.13 2.46 10.60
C LYS A 422 -24.56 2.24 10.09
N ASN A 423 -25.17 3.28 9.54
CA ASN A 423 -26.51 3.26 8.91
C ASN A 423 -26.56 2.54 7.55
N GLN A 424 -25.42 2.29 6.91
CA GLN A 424 -25.27 1.50 5.69
C GLN A 424 -24.78 0.08 5.96
N LEU A 425 -24.04 -0.10 7.05
CA LEU A 425 -23.74 -1.40 7.62
C LEU A 425 -25.03 -2.16 7.95
N GLU A 426 -26.10 -1.48 8.36
CA GLU A 426 -27.43 -2.08 8.50
C GLU A 426 -27.98 -2.63 7.18
N ILE A 427 -27.83 -1.92 6.05
CA ILE A 427 -28.32 -2.42 4.75
C ILE A 427 -27.53 -3.65 4.33
N VAL A 428 -26.20 -3.62 4.46
CA VAL A 428 -25.35 -4.77 4.15
C VAL A 428 -25.57 -5.91 5.14
N ASN A 429 -25.73 -5.65 6.43
CA ASN A 429 -26.03 -6.68 7.43
C ASN A 429 -27.44 -7.24 7.31
N VAL A 430 -28.43 -6.45 6.86
CA VAL A 430 -29.78 -6.94 6.54
C VAL A 430 -29.73 -7.80 5.28
N LEU A 431 -28.97 -7.40 4.26
CA LEU A 431 -28.75 -8.21 3.07
C LEU A 431 -27.97 -9.49 3.40
N TYR A 432 -26.94 -9.40 4.23
CA TYR A 432 -26.13 -10.52 4.68
C TYR A 432 -26.92 -11.48 5.58
N SER A 433 -27.70 -10.98 6.55
CA SER A 433 -28.48 -11.84 7.44
C SER A 433 -29.67 -12.50 6.76
N ARG A 434 -30.29 -11.84 5.76
CA ARG A 434 -31.37 -12.44 4.96
C ARG A 434 -30.89 -13.38 3.87
N TYR A 435 -29.75 -13.10 3.24
CA TYR A 435 -29.35 -13.78 2.00
C TYR A 435 -28.06 -14.60 2.12
N SER A 436 -27.32 -14.59 3.25
CA SER A 436 -26.09 -15.39 3.40
C SER A 436 -26.27 -16.90 3.22
N LYS A 437 -27.48 -17.44 3.41
CA LYS A 437 -27.78 -18.86 3.15
C LYS A 437 -28.28 -19.15 1.74
N VAL A 438 -28.66 -18.12 0.98
CA VAL A 438 -29.22 -18.22 -0.39
C VAL A 438 -28.87 -16.93 -1.15
N LEU A 439 -27.59 -16.65 -1.35
CA LEU A 439 -27.17 -15.59 -2.27
C LEU A 439 -27.41 -16.12 -3.69
N SER A 440 -28.67 -16.05 -4.12
CA SER A 440 -29.04 -16.38 -5.49
C SER A 440 -28.34 -15.38 -6.42
N PRO A 441 -27.76 -15.82 -7.54
CA PRO A 441 -27.15 -14.95 -8.56
C PRO A 441 -28.09 -13.85 -9.05
N ALA A 442 -29.41 -14.05 -8.91
CA ALA A 442 -30.43 -13.06 -9.21
C ALA A 442 -30.36 -11.79 -8.32
N LEU A 443 -29.68 -11.84 -7.17
CA LEU A 443 -29.58 -10.70 -6.24
C LEU A 443 -28.53 -9.66 -6.69
N PHE A 444 -27.46 -10.06 -7.37
CA PHE A 444 -26.40 -9.13 -7.79
C PHE A 444 -26.91 -8.02 -8.71
N PRO A 445 -27.70 -8.29 -9.78
CA PRO A 445 -28.26 -7.24 -10.61
C PRO A 445 -29.13 -6.24 -9.83
N PHE A 446 -29.88 -6.71 -8.82
CA PHE A 446 -30.69 -5.84 -7.98
C PHE A 446 -29.82 -4.90 -7.13
N LEU A 447 -28.78 -5.43 -6.48
CA LEU A 447 -27.85 -4.64 -5.67
C LEU A 447 -27.08 -3.62 -6.51
N ILE A 448 -26.58 -4.04 -7.68
CA ILE A 448 -25.90 -3.15 -8.63
C ILE A 448 -26.82 -1.99 -9.03
N ARG A 449 -28.08 -2.26 -9.40
CA ARG A 449 -29.06 -1.21 -9.75
C ARG A 449 -29.33 -0.25 -8.59
N LYS A 450 -29.43 -0.75 -7.35
CA LYS A 450 -29.65 0.10 -6.16
C LYS A 450 -28.44 0.99 -5.87
N LEU A 451 -27.23 0.44 -5.94
CA LEU A 451 -26.00 1.22 -5.79
C LEU A 451 -25.85 2.26 -6.90
N GLN A 452 -26.14 1.89 -8.15
CA GLN A 452 -26.11 2.81 -9.27
C GLN A 452 -27.10 3.96 -9.07
N SER A 453 -28.34 3.68 -8.67
CA SER A 453 -29.34 4.71 -8.34
C SER A 453 -28.87 5.65 -7.22
N TYR A 454 -28.21 5.11 -6.20
CA TYR A 454 -27.64 5.90 -5.12
C TYR A 454 -26.49 6.80 -5.61
N ILE A 455 -25.55 6.25 -6.40
CA ILE A 455 -24.46 7.02 -7.01
C ILE A 455 -25.02 8.15 -7.90
N GLN A 456 -26.04 7.88 -8.70
CA GLN A 456 -26.71 8.91 -9.53
C GLN A 456 -27.32 10.04 -8.66
N THR A 457 -27.92 9.69 -7.53
CA THR A 457 -28.43 10.68 -6.57
C THR A 457 -27.30 11.56 -6.01
N LEU A 458 -26.14 10.97 -5.69
CA LEU A 458 -24.95 11.72 -5.27
C LEU A 458 -24.39 12.60 -6.39
N ILE A 459 -24.38 12.13 -7.65
CA ILE A 459 -23.97 12.94 -8.82
C ILE A 459 -24.86 14.17 -8.96
N LEU A 460 -26.18 14.01 -8.88
CA LEU A 460 -27.12 15.13 -8.94
C LEU A 460 -26.86 16.14 -7.82
N THR A 461 -26.55 15.65 -6.63
CA THR A 461 -26.18 16.50 -5.48
C THR A 461 -24.86 17.23 -5.72
N PHE A 462 -23.86 16.55 -6.29
CA PHE A 462 -22.58 17.12 -6.68
C PHE A 462 -22.75 18.26 -7.69
N ARG A 463 -23.55 18.04 -8.74
CA ARG A 463 -23.83 19.04 -9.78
C ARG A 463 -24.58 20.26 -9.23
N ARG A 464 -25.57 20.06 -8.35
CA ARG A 464 -26.27 21.17 -7.66
C ARG A 464 -25.33 22.02 -6.81
N MET A 465 -24.29 21.43 -6.21
CA MET A 465 -23.28 22.22 -5.49
C MET A 465 -22.39 23.05 -6.43
N GLN A 466 -22.27 22.67 -7.70
CA GLN A 466 -21.46 23.40 -8.68
C GLN A 466 -22.20 24.63 -9.23
N ASP A 467 -23.52 24.53 -9.37
CA ASP A 467 -24.38 25.64 -9.80
C ASP A 467 -25.62 25.75 -8.88
N PRO A 468 -25.48 26.40 -7.71
CA PRO A 468 -26.56 26.52 -6.73
C PRO A 468 -27.69 27.46 -7.19
N LEU A 469 -27.44 28.30 -8.21
CA LEU A 469 -28.42 29.22 -8.80
C LEU A 469 -28.97 28.73 -10.14
N GLY A 470 -28.49 27.58 -10.63
CA GLY A 470 -28.96 26.93 -11.84
C GLY A 470 -30.45 26.63 -11.73
N ILE A 471 -31.25 27.57 -12.25
CA ILE A 471 -32.68 27.44 -12.52
C ILE A 471 -32.86 26.06 -13.15
N GLN A 472 -33.67 25.20 -12.51
CA GLN A 472 -34.08 23.91 -13.06
C GLN A 472 -34.52 24.11 -14.50
N THR A 473 -33.65 23.80 -15.45
CA THR A 473 -34.06 23.79 -16.85
C THR A 473 -35.11 22.71 -16.98
N ARG A 474 -36.13 23.00 -17.78
CA ARG A 474 -37.30 22.13 -18.01
C ARG A 474 -36.91 20.68 -18.39
N SER A 475 -35.69 20.48 -18.92
CA SER A 475 -35.08 19.19 -19.22
C SER A 475 -34.83 18.31 -17.98
N ASP A 476 -34.38 18.88 -16.87
CA ASP A 476 -34.09 18.12 -15.64
C ASP A 476 -35.37 17.69 -14.92
N ALA A 477 -36.45 18.47 -15.07
CA ALA A 477 -37.78 18.11 -14.61
C ALA A 477 -38.42 17.02 -15.49
N LEU A 478 -38.13 17.00 -16.80
CA LEU A 478 -38.58 15.97 -17.74
C LEU A 478 -37.86 14.62 -17.52
N ALA A 479 -36.56 14.63 -17.19
CA ALA A 479 -35.82 13.41 -16.86
C ALA A 479 -36.42 12.69 -15.63
N ARG A 480 -36.82 13.44 -14.59
CA ARG A 480 -37.49 12.86 -13.41
C ARG A 480 -38.90 12.35 -13.68
N LYS A 481 -39.60 12.91 -14.68
CA LYS A 481 -40.96 12.49 -15.01
C LYS A 481 -40.98 11.19 -15.80
N ASN A 482 -39.92 10.90 -16.55
CA ASN A 482 -39.78 9.64 -17.28
C ASN A 482 -39.27 8.52 -16.36
N ASP A 483 -38.33 8.77 -15.46
CA ASP A 483 -37.80 7.74 -14.54
C ASP A 483 -38.81 7.27 -13.45
N MET A 484 -39.88 8.03 -13.20
CA MET A 484 -40.93 7.66 -12.24
C MET A 484 -42.13 6.95 -12.87
N ASN A 485 -42.26 6.94 -14.20
CA ASN A 485 -43.39 6.28 -14.89
C ASN A 485 -43.13 4.81 -15.25
N ASP A 486 -41.91 4.30 -15.07
CA ASP A 486 -41.55 2.89 -15.34
C ASP A 486 -41.84 1.95 -14.15
N PHE A 487 -42.56 2.42 -13.11
CA PHE A 487 -43.19 1.56 -12.13
C PHE A 487 -44.62 1.22 -12.60
N GLU A 488 -44.71 0.30 -13.56
CA GLU A 488 -45.98 -0.27 -13.99
C GLU A 488 -46.71 -0.94 -12.81
N THR A 489 -47.76 -0.29 -12.32
CA THR A 489 -48.89 -1.01 -11.73
C THR A 489 -49.66 -1.71 -12.85
N PRO A 490 -50.04 -3.00 -12.70
CA PRO A 490 -50.79 -3.70 -13.74
C PRO A 490 -52.15 -3.05 -13.97
N ALA A 491 -52.46 -2.84 -15.24
CA ALA A 491 -53.71 -2.29 -15.73
C ALA A 491 -54.93 -3.15 -15.35
N GLY A 492 -56.04 -2.48 -15.04
CA GLY A 492 -57.35 -3.11 -15.03
C GLY A 492 -58.39 -2.26 -14.31
N VAL A 493 -59.17 -1.50 -15.08
CA VAL A 493 -60.63 -1.36 -15.02
C VAL A 493 -61.01 0.02 -15.55
N ALA A 494 -61.54 0.00 -16.77
CA ALA A 494 -62.32 1.08 -17.35
C ALA A 494 -63.67 1.20 -16.63
N SER A 495 -64.19 2.42 -16.47
CA SER A 495 -65.56 2.74 -16.90
C SER A 495 -65.90 4.23 -16.83
N ARG A 496 -66.58 4.62 -17.90
CA ARG A 496 -67.36 5.82 -18.24
C ARG A 496 -68.29 6.43 -17.17
N SER A 497 -68.60 7.71 -17.47
CA SER A 497 -69.92 8.39 -17.61
C SER A 497 -70.32 9.44 -16.58
N ASP A 498 -70.44 10.66 -17.11
CA ASP A 498 -71.55 11.63 -17.03
C ASP A 498 -72.26 11.93 -15.71
N GLY A 499 -72.18 13.23 -15.34
CA GLY A 499 -73.32 14.13 -15.12
C GLY A 499 -74.37 13.79 -14.07
N PHE A 500 -74.47 14.62 -13.03
CA PHE A 500 -75.64 15.45 -12.65
C PHE A 500 -75.36 16.12 -11.30
N GLY A 501 -75.84 17.36 -11.13
CA GLY A 501 -75.65 18.12 -9.89
C GLY A 501 -76.59 17.69 -8.78
N ASP A 502 -76.26 18.03 -7.54
CA ASP A 502 -77.27 18.58 -6.63
C ASP A 502 -76.66 19.35 -5.46
N THR A 503 -77.34 20.44 -5.11
CA THR A 503 -77.02 21.38 -4.05
C THR A 503 -77.50 20.86 -2.70
N SER A 504 -76.64 20.19 -1.93
CA SER A 504 -76.82 20.05 -0.47
C SER A 504 -75.55 19.51 0.21
N SER A 505 -74.51 20.33 0.42
CA SER A 505 -73.29 19.88 1.12
C SER A 505 -72.68 20.89 2.10
N HIS A 506 -73.47 21.84 2.60
CA HIS A 506 -72.91 22.90 3.44
C HIS A 506 -72.79 22.57 4.95
N VAL A 507 -73.26 21.40 5.39
CA VAL A 507 -73.20 20.99 6.82
C VAL A 507 -72.19 19.86 7.09
N LEU A 508 -71.76 19.09 6.07
CA LEU A 508 -70.73 18.03 6.23
C LEU A 508 -69.29 18.50 5.97
N ARG A 509 -69.08 19.75 5.52
CA ARG A 509 -67.73 20.32 5.30
C ARG A 509 -67.10 20.90 6.57
N SER A 510 -67.86 21.21 7.63
CA SER A 510 -67.28 21.76 8.85
C SER A 510 -66.58 20.69 9.70
N THR A 511 -67.14 19.48 9.79
CA THR A 511 -66.56 18.38 10.60
C THR A 511 -65.29 17.80 9.99
N ALA A 512 -65.23 17.66 8.66
CA ALA A 512 -64.03 17.20 7.96
C ALA A 512 -62.86 18.19 8.04
N ALA A 513 -63.14 19.49 7.96
CA ALA A 513 -62.12 20.52 8.14
C ALA A 513 -61.58 20.57 9.58
N GLU A 514 -62.42 20.27 10.57
CA GLU A 514 -62.03 20.23 11.97
C GLU A 514 -61.20 18.97 12.30
N GLN A 515 -61.54 17.82 11.73
CA GLN A 515 -60.73 16.60 11.83
C GLN A 515 -59.34 16.78 11.20
N LEU A 516 -59.25 17.40 10.01
CA LEU A 516 -57.96 17.68 9.38
C LEU A 516 -57.09 18.66 10.20
N ARG A 517 -57.71 19.60 10.91
CA ARG A 517 -56.97 20.50 11.83
C ARG A 517 -56.44 19.74 13.05
N GLN A 518 -57.24 18.86 13.64
CA GLN A 518 -56.82 18.04 14.77
C GLN A 518 -55.70 17.06 14.39
N GLU A 519 -55.77 16.47 13.19
CA GLU A 519 -54.72 15.57 12.70
C GLU A 519 -53.40 16.31 12.42
N ALA A 520 -53.47 17.50 11.81
CA ALA A 520 -52.30 18.34 11.60
C ALA A 520 -51.66 18.82 12.91
N GLU A 521 -52.46 19.07 13.95
CA GLU A 521 -51.97 19.44 15.27
C GLU A 521 -51.28 18.26 15.98
N LEU A 522 -51.86 17.06 15.89
CA LEU A 522 -51.24 15.83 16.40
C LEU A 522 -49.93 15.50 15.68
N GLU A 523 -49.86 15.71 14.37
CA GLU A 523 -48.65 15.50 13.59
C GLU A 523 -47.53 16.48 13.98
N ARG A 524 -47.87 17.76 14.21
CA ARG A 524 -46.92 18.74 14.76
C ARG A 524 -46.39 18.35 16.13
N LEU A 525 -47.25 17.80 16.98
CA LEU A 525 -46.85 17.33 18.32
C LEU A 525 -45.87 16.15 18.23
N ARG A 526 -46.10 15.21 17.30
CA ARG A 526 -45.17 14.09 17.03
C ARG A 526 -43.82 14.59 16.52
N GLN A 527 -43.83 15.55 15.59
CA GLN A 527 -42.59 16.14 15.07
C GLN A 527 -41.81 16.87 16.16
N GLN A 528 -42.48 17.60 17.06
CA GLN A 528 -41.82 18.25 18.20
C GLN A 528 -41.19 17.22 19.16
N GLN A 529 -41.90 16.14 19.49
CA GLN A 529 -41.35 15.07 20.32
C GLN A 529 -40.14 14.39 19.68
N GLU A 530 -40.16 14.18 18.37
CA GLU A 530 -39.02 13.59 17.64
C GLU A 530 -37.80 14.51 17.63
N VAL A 531 -38.00 15.83 17.43
CA VAL A 531 -36.92 16.82 17.51
C VAL A 531 -36.31 16.85 18.93
N GLU A 532 -37.13 16.79 19.98
CA GLU A 532 -36.62 16.71 21.35
C GLU A 532 -35.85 15.41 21.62
N ARG A 533 -36.31 14.27 21.09
CA ARG A 533 -35.60 12.99 21.19
C ARG A 533 -34.22 13.07 20.55
N LEU A 534 -34.15 13.58 19.32
CA LEU A 534 -32.89 13.75 18.58
C LEU A 534 -31.93 14.71 19.29
N ARG A 535 -32.45 15.78 19.92
CA ARG A 535 -31.64 16.71 20.70
C ARG A 535 -31.00 16.02 21.92
N ARG A 536 -31.75 15.18 22.64
CA ARG A 536 -31.22 14.41 23.78
C ARG A 536 -30.15 13.40 23.34
N GLU A 537 -30.39 12.71 22.23
CA GLU A 537 -29.40 11.78 21.64
C GLU A 537 -28.10 12.51 21.24
N GLN A 538 -28.20 13.70 20.65
CA GLN A 538 -27.02 14.51 20.32
C GLN A 538 -26.24 14.94 21.57
N GLU A 539 -26.93 15.38 22.62
CA GLU A 539 -26.29 15.75 23.90
C GLU A 539 -25.60 14.54 24.55
N GLU A 540 -26.15 13.34 24.46
CA GLU A 540 -25.53 12.12 24.97
C GLU A 540 -24.26 11.74 24.19
N VAL A 541 -24.31 11.81 22.85
CA VAL A 541 -23.15 11.57 21.99
C VAL A 541 -22.03 12.57 22.27
N GLU A 542 -22.36 13.84 22.51
CA GLU A 542 -21.38 14.87 22.86
C GLU A 542 -20.71 14.60 24.21
N ARG A 543 -21.47 14.16 25.23
CA ARG A 543 -20.91 13.74 26.53
C ARG A 543 -19.98 12.54 26.38
N LEU A 544 -20.34 11.53 25.60
CA LEU A 544 -19.49 10.36 25.36
C LEU A 544 -18.19 10.75 24.64
N ARG A 545 -18.27 11.69 23.68
CA ARG A 545 -17.09 12.20 22.99
C ARG A 545 -16.15 12.94 23.94
N GLN A 546 -16.68 13.76 24.85
CA GLN A 546 -15.88 14.44 25.88
C GLN A 546 -15.22 13.45 26.83
N GLN A 547 -15.93 12.40 27.27
CA GLN A 547 -15.34 11.34 28.11
C GLN A 547 -14.19 10.60 27.42
N GLN A 548 -14.34 10.25 26.14
CA GLN A 548 -13.26 9.61 25.37
C GLN A 548 -12.04 10.53 25.18
N GLU A 549 -12.26 11.84 25.02
CA GLU A 549 -11.16 12.80 24.89
C GLU A 549 -10.39 12.96 26.21
N GLU A 550 -11.09 12.99 27.35
CA GLU A 550 -10.46 12.99 28.68
C GLU A 550 -9.67 11.70 28.94
N GLU A 551 -10.20 10.55 28.56
CA GLU A 551 -9.52 9.26 28.70
C GLU A 551 -8.23 9.20 27.87
N ARG A 552 -8.29 9.66 26.61
CA ARG A 552 -7.10 9.79 25.76
C ARG A 552 -6.05 10.72 26.36
N LEU A 553 -6.47 11.82 26.97
CA LEU A 553 -5.55 12.75 27.63
C LEU A 553 -4.87 12.10 28.85
N ARG A 554 -5.61 11.29 29.64
CA ARG A 554 -5.06 10.52 30.76
C ARG A 554 -4.03 9.50 30.27
N GLN A 555 -4.33 8.75 29.22
CA GLN A 555 -3.40 7.78 28.63
C GLN A 555 -2.12 8.44 28.11
N GLN A 556 -2.23 9.59 27.45
CA GLN A 556 -1.04 10.34 27.00
C GLN A 556 -0.16 10.82 28.16
N GLN A 557 -0.77 11.28 29.25
CA GLN A 557 -0.02 11.70 30.45
C GLN A 557 0.68 10.52 31.13
N GLU A 558 0.05 9.35 31.15
CA GLU A 558 0.64 8.13 31.70
C GLU A 558 1.81 7.64 30.85
N GLU A 559 1.68 7.63 29.52
CA GLU A 559 2.77 7.28 28.60
C GLU A 559 3.95 8.26 28.73
N GLU A 560 3.68 9.56 28.89
CA GLU A 560 4.73 10.55 29.10
C GLU A 560 5.48 10.32 30.43
N ARG A 561 4.76 9.95 31.51
CA ARG A 561 5.38 9.58 32.79
C ARG A 561 6.26 8.34 32.65
N LEU A 562 5.81 7.32 31.92
CA LEU A 562 6.59 6.10 31.68
C LEU A 562 7.87 6.39 30.88
N ARG A 563 7.77 7.22 29.83
CA ARG A 563 8.94 7.67 29.05
C ARG A 563 9.95 8.44 29.91
N GLN A 564 9.47 9.30 30.82
CA GLN A 564 10.34 10.03 31.75
C GLN A 564 11.05 9.09 32.75
N GLN A 565 10.35 8.08 33.27
CA GLN A 565 10.96 7.07 34.15
C GLN A 565 12.04 6.25 33.43
N GLN A 566 11.76 5.80 32.19
CA GLN A 566 12.75 5.08 31.38
C GLN A 566 13.98 5.94 31.05
N GLU A 567 13.79 7.23 30.75
CA GLU A 567 14.92 8.14 30.51
C GLU A 567 15.76 8.34 31.79
N GLU A 568 15.13 8.47 32.95
CA GLU A 568 15.83 8.56 34.24
C GLU A 568 16.63 7.29 34.54
N GLU A 569 16.06 6.11 34.30
CA GLU A 569 16.73 4.83 34.50
C GLU A 569 17.95 4.68 33.57
N ARG A 570 17.81 5.04 32.29
CA ARG A 570 18.95 5.06 31.35
C ARG A 570 20.06 5.99 31.80
N LEU A 571 19.72 7.16 32.36
CA LEU A 571 20.71 8.10 32.90
C LEU A 571 21.42 7.55 34.14
N ARG A 572 20.70 6.82 35.01
CA ARG A 572 21.29 6.11 36.16
C ARG A 572 22.27 5.02 35.71
N GLN A 573 21.86 4.18 34.76
CA GLN A 573 22.72 3.14 34.18
C GLN A 573 23.97 3.73 33.51
N GLU A 574 23.84 4.85 32.78
CA GLU A 574 24.99 5.52 32.17
C GLU A 574 25.96 6.08 33.24
N ALA A 575 25.43 6.63 34.34
CA ALA A 575 26.23 7.13 35.45
C ALA A 575 27.02 6.00 36.12
N ASP A 576 26.40 4.84 36.36
CA ASP A 576 27.04 3.67 36.97
C ASP A 576 28.14 3.09 36.07
N MET A 577 27.89 2.95 34.77
CA MET A 577 28.93 2.55 33.81
C MET A 577 30.12 3.51 33.81
N ARG A 578 29.88 4.82 33.94
CA ARG A 578 30.96 5.81 34.04
C ARG A 578 31.74 5.67 35.34
N LEU A 579 31.06 5.39 36.45
CA LEU A 579 31.70 5.17 37.75
C LEU A 579 32.58 3.91 37.73
N GLN A 580 32.09 2.81 37.15
CA GLN A 580 32.88 1.58 36.97
C GLN A 580 34.12 1.81 36.09
N LYS A 581 33.97 2.53 34.96
CA LYS A 581 35.11 2.91 34.12
C LYS A 581 36.13 3.76 34.87
N PHE A 582 35.69 4.61 35.80
CA PHE A 582 36.58 5.40 36.64
C PHE A 582 37.34 4.52 37.65
N LYS A 583 36.64 3.60 38.34
CA LYS A 583 37.24 2.65 39.30
C LYS A 583 38.33 1.77 38.66
N ARG A 584 38.03 1.14 37.51
CA ARG A 584 39.02 0.35 36.74
C ARG A 584 40.24 1.18 36.34
N LYS A 585 40.02 2.45 36.01
CA LYS A 585 41.11 3.36 35.63
C LYS A 585 41.98 3.77 36.82
N SER A 586 41.41 3.90 38.03
CA SER A 586 42.22 4.14 39.23
C SER A 586 43.01 2.90 39.66
N GLU A 587 42.41 1.71 39.56
CA GLU A 587 43.08 0.43 39.88
C GLU A 587 44.29 0.19 38.97
N THR A 588 44.12 0.36 37.65
CA THR A 588 45.23 0.24 36.68
C THR A 588 46.34 1.29 36.86
N VAL A 589 46.06 2.43 37.50
CA VAL A 589 47.08 3.43 37.84
C VAL A 589 47.85 3.00 39.09
N LEU A 590 47.16 2.47 40.10
CA LEU A 590 47.77 1.96 41.32
C LEU A 590 48.65 0.73 41.05
N GLU A 591 48.21 -0.20 40.19
CA GLU A 591 49.04 -1.34 39.76
C GLU A 591 50.32 -0.89 39.05
N LYS A 592 50.24 0.13 38.19
CA LYS A 592 51.41 0.67 37.49
C LYS A 592 52.39 1.44 38.38
N GLU A 593 51.93 1.93 39.53
CA GLU A 593 52.80 2.55 40.53
C GLU A 593 53.47 1.51 41.43
N SER A 594 52.82 0.38 41.71
CA SER A 594 53.44 -0.74 42.45
C SER A 594 54.59 -1.44 41.70
N HIS A 595 54.58 -1.43 40.36
CA HIS A 595 55.60 -2.08 39.52
C HIS A 595 56.79 -1.17 39.15
N LYS A 596 56.96 -0.01 39.78
CA LYS A 596 58.10 0.90 39.57
C LYS A 596 59.02 1.06 40.77
N GLY A 597 59.16 -0.01 41.56
CA GLY A 597 60.27 -0.16 42.50
C GLY A 597 61.50 -0.70 41.80
N GLY A 598 62.38 0.19 41.31
CA GLY A 598 63.73 -0.18 40.89
C GLY A 598 64.24 0.59 39.68
N GLY A 599 65.26 1.43 39.88
CA GLY A 599 66.07 1.97 38.78
C GLY A 599 66.27 3.48 38.84
N LYS A 600 67.46 3.85 39.30
CA LYS A 600 68.00 5.20 39.44
C LYS A 600 67.94 6.04 38.15
N THR A 601 67.99 7.36 38.38
CA THR A 601 68.56 8.45 37.54
C THR A 601 67.63 9.44 36.82
N ASN A 602 68.04 10.71 36.98
CA ASN A 602 67.92 11.85 36.06
C ASN A 602 66.68 12.77 36.08
N ARG A 603 66.74 13.71 37.03
CA ARG A 603 66.88 15.17 36.81
C ARG A 603 66.78 15.64 35.32
N ARG A 604 65.59 15.67 34.70
CA ARG A 604 65.24 16.59 33.57
C ARG A 604 63.78 16.48 33.10
N LYS A 605 62.77 16.61 33.98
CA LYS A 605 61.35 16.61 33.55
C LYS A 605 60.43 17.64 34.23
N LYS A 606 60.94 18.80 34.69
CA LYS A 606 60.09 19.85 35.32
C LYS A 606 59.53 20.92 34.36
N THR A 607 59.84 20.91 33.06
CA THR A 607 59.38 21.96 32.11
C THR A 607 58.28 21.54 31.12
N LYS A 608 57.96 20.25 30.96
CA LYS A 608 56.89 19.79 30.03
C LYS A 608 55.48 19.77 30.62
N THR A 609 55.32 19.78 31.95
CA THR A 609 54.02 19.69 32.65
C THR A 609 53.22 21.00 32.70
N ARG A 610 53.86 22.16 32.52
CA ARG A 610 53.17 23.47 32.54
C ARG A 610 52.48 23.82 31.21
N LYS A 611 53.00 23.34 30.07
CA LYS A 611 52.40 23.57 28.73
C LYS A 611 51.17 22.68 28.46
N THR A 612 51.16 21.43 28.93
CA THR A 612 50.02 20.51 28.79
C THR A 612 48.83 20.92 29.66
N MET A 613 49.07 21.46 30.85
CA MET A 613 48.00 21.95 31.73
C MET A 613 47.30 23.21 31.18
N LYS A 614 48.05 24.15 30.56
CA LYS A 614 47.47 25.31 29.88
C LYS A 614 46.58 24.88 28.69
N ARG A 615 47.03 23.95 27.84
CA ARG A 615 46.23 23.43 26.70
C ARG A 615 44.91 22.77 27.15
N ARG A 616 44.92 22.00 28.26
CA ARG A 616 43.69 21.38 28.81
C ARG A 616 42.69 22.41 29.34
N LYS A 617 43.13 23.49 29.98
CA LYS A 617 42.23 24.59 30.42
C LYS A 617 41.59 25.30 29.23
N THR A 618 42.32 25.53 28.13
CA THR A 618 41.78 26.18 26.92
C THR A 618 40.73 25.32 26.22
N ILE A 619 40.93 24.00 26.14
CA ILE A 619 39.96 23.07 25.53
C ILE A 619 38.67 22.99 26.35
N LYS A 620 38.76 22.93 27.69
CA LYS A 620 37.57 22.97 28.56
C LYS A 620 36.80 24.27 28.35
N ARG A 621 37.48 25.43 28.30
CA ARG A 621 36.83 26.74 28.09
C ARG A 621 36.13 26.83 26.73
N LYS A 622 36.74 26.32 25.65
CA LYS A 622 36.12 26.26 24.30
C LYS A 622 34.86 25.37 24.28
N LYS A 623 34.87 24.21 24.95
CA LYS A 623 33.69 23.33 25.04
C LYS A 623 32.54 24.00 25.81
N THR A 624 32.83 24.71 26.92
CA THR A 624 31.81 25.44 27.69
C THR A 624 31.19 26.59 26.89
N ILE A 625 32.00 27.31 26.11
CA ILE A 625 31.51 28.38 25.22
C ILE A 625 30.61 27.81 24.12
N LYS A 626 30.99 26.67 23.50
CA LYS A 626 30.17 26.01 22.48
C LYS A 626 28.79 25.63 23.05
N ARG A 627 28.74 24.97 24.22
CA ARG A 627 27.48 24.61 24.90
C ARG A 627 26.59 25.83 25.23
N ARG A 628 27.17 26.93 25.72
CA ARG A 628 26.41 28.16 25.99
C ARG A 628 25.81 28.77 24.71
N LYS A 629 26.53 28.75 23.59
CA LYS A 629 26.01 29.20 22.29
C LYS A 629 24.84 28.33 21.81
N THR A 630 24.95 27.01 21.93
CA THR A 630 23.87 26.09 21.53
C THR A 630 22.61 26.28 22.37
N MET A 631 22.75 26.45 23.69
CA MET A 631 21.61 26.74 24.57
C MET A 631 20.94 28.09 24.25
N LYS A 632 21.72 29.15 23.98
CA LYS A 632 21.14 30.43 23.55
C LYS A 632 20.33 30.27 22.26
N ARG A 633 20.85 29.56 21.25
CA ARG A 633 20.16 29.33 19.98
C ARG A 633 18.83 28.57 20.16
N ARG A 634 18.82 27.53 21.01
CA ARG A 634 17.59 26.78 21.36
C ARG A 634 16.55 27.66 22.05
N LYS A 635 16.95 28.53 23.00
CA LYS A 635 16.03 29.47 23.66
C LYS A 635 15.41 30.47 22.67
N THR A 636 16.19 30.96 21.71
CA THR A 636 15.70 31.89 20.68
C THR A 636 14.68 31.22 19.74
N ILE A 637 14.92 29.97 19.33
CA ILE A 637 13.99 29.19 18.49
C ILE A 637 12.67 28.96 19.25
N LYS A 638 12.74 28.55 20.53
CA LYS A 638 11.54 28.31 21.35
C LYS A 638 10.71 29.59 21.53
N LYS A 639 11.36 30.76 21.67
CA LYS A 639 10.67 32.07 21.75
C LYS A 639 10.01 32.47 20.42
N ARG A 640 10.65 32.19 19.27
CA ARG A 640 10.06 32.42 17.94
C ARG A 640 8.84 31.54 17.68
N ASN A 641 8.88 30.27 18.07
CA ASN A 641 7.76 29.36 17.87
C ASN A 641 6.54 29.76 18.73
N LYS A 642 6.76 30.10 20.02
CA LYS A 642 5.69 30.64 20.87
C LYS A 642 5.06 31.92 20.32
N SER A 643 5.88 32.82 19.74
CA SER A 643 5.37 34.03 19.10
C SER A 643 4.58 33.77 17.81
N LYS A 644 4.85 32.65 17.11
CA LYS A 644 4.08 32.25 15.92
C LYS A 644 2.74 31.61 16.30
N GLU A 645 2.71 30.82 17.38
CA GLU A 645 1.46 30.26 17.92
C GLU A 645 0.53 31.36 18.46
N ALA A 646 1.06 32.32 19.21
CA ALA A 646 0.28 33.45 19.73
C ALA A 646 -0.23 34.44 18.66
N LYS A 647 0.22 34.30 17.40
CA LYS A 647 -0.31 35.05 16.25
C LYS A 647 -1.33 34.25 15.42
N LYS A 648 -1.43 32.94 15.68
CA LYS A 648 -2.37 32.04 15.01
C LYS A 648 -3.67 31.88 15.79
N LEU A 649 -3.57 31.94 17.12
CA LEU A 649 -4.69 32.25 18.02
C LEU A 649 -5.00 33.74 17.90
#